data_AF-A0A3M4ANQ5-F1
#
_entry.id   AF-A0A3M4ANQ5-F1
#
_cell.length_a   1.000
_cell.length_b   1.000
_cell.length_c   1.000
_cell.angle_alpha   90.00
_cell.angle_beta   90.00
_cell.angle_gamma   90.00
#
_symmetry.space_group_name_H-M   'P 1'
#
loop_
_entity.id
_entity.type
_entity.pdbx_description
1 polymer ?
#
loop_
_entity_poly.entity_id
_entity_poly.type
_entity_poly.pdbx_seq_one_letter_code
_entity_poly.pdbx_strand_id
1 'polypeptide(L)'
;MDFSGFTSFIFQFSIRANQALENFIDSIMTASQAAILDEKSAIWATLVTDIITIAAALGALALPISLNVIETTRTRYRSPSLLKITSSLSGIDAKRLNRHLFMVLAISLVAKLLISIRAFDLISLVPYLCGLTVVFGFVVRQIYCHLRFTYTFMSNIEVIHELIYRDINNYAKSSFLLSDGKHGLFARKLLKINGLFSSRVKIRDNITALIELESYLLCVDPTKTDLDSRIRTISYKAFNNLENHDANEFARHLLASLPSVLATVEVSREVDVYQSIAGFYLSLAMMAILAKEEYRSQIGVIERIARFREDKLPSYGRFCRNGRLFLSFANKAKSGNEAYTYLQAHFNLLIETSAREQPENIPELLRNIRQVIQFKSNYNKGAWDLPEKVTELWGYSSMPELDQDVGNTYAGRITTNELDEKIETKYKPEMRAYIEEKILDKIIVKEKFDAIDTALEECWQGIALNRFSSEIETETLRALATLLSTHPEIFVECRELRNPAGSRSFNVGHSPVPTSLGECIEAFLSAKNFSDFYTVRNDLQEYKIVDAIGALVVYELWNIFILRATGATIKPEMSTPVIPSCQLGELKAAAQRVPLLKTSLLKTMINARFIDRLGILPEQALTLREYACEFCDLLSVALKEKTISQIANQKLDTASLERFKCEVTEKFSSSVKRFDLFKRLTIGQVSPIVSNISLPREAFLSGTDTYYVFDTYGPNLAQEVHSWLSVQILLHNHRTENSEITLPTRKAEWMICSSHALKKFRAAGFTTSGRNITWPDGKGSMNFFEINCDGYGYYLVLSGESLITVSYAHRKNELPMNISFTDNGEHVSFKIEYYVGARQ
;
A
#
# COMPACT_ATOMS: atom_id res chain seq x y z
N MET A 1 57.15 -14.04 1.38
CA MET A 1 57.03 -15.13 0.38
C MET A 1 57.85 -14.69 -0.81
N ASP A 2 59.03 -15.29 -0.94
CA ASP A 2 60.11 -14.75 -1.76
C ASP A 2 59.87 -15.01 -3.24
N PHE A 3 59.59 -13.94 -3.97
CA PHE A 3 59.36 -13.92 -5.42
C PHE A 3 60.57 -14.48 -6.19
N SER A 4 61.78 -14.40 -5.61
CA SER A 4 63.02 -14.97 -6.13
C SER A 4 63.04 -16.51 -6.10
N GLY A 5 62.40 -17.13 -5.11
CA GLY A 5 62.27 -18.59 -5.02
C GLY A 5 61.38 -19.14 -6.13
N PHE A 6 60.27 -18.46 -6.43
CA PHE A 6 59.32 -18.85 -7.47
C PHE A 6 59.87 -18.65 -8.88
N THR A 7 60.60 -17.54 -9.13
CA THR A 7 61.29 -17.34 -10.41
C THR A 7 62.44 -18.31 -10.59
N SER A 8 63.22 -18.63 -9.54
CA SER A 8 64.26 -19.66 -9.62
C SER A 8 63.68 -21.07 -9.86
N PHE A 9 62.51 -21.38 -9.29
CA PHE A 9 61.81 -22.64 -9.52
C PHE A 9 61.27 -22.73 -10.96
N ILE A 10 60.69 -21.66 -11.49
CA ILE A 10 60.25 -21.60 -12.90
C ILE A 10 61.45 -21.70 -13.85
N PHE A 11 62.57 -21.05 -13.53
CA PHE A 11 63.78 -21.09 -14.35
C PHE A 11 64.49 -22.45 -14.28
N GLN A 12 64.57 -23.06 -13.10
CA GLN A 12 65.07 -24.44 -12.96
C GLN A 12 64.12 -25.47 -13.56
N PHE A 13 62.81 -25.25 -13.50
CA PHE A 13 61.82 -26.10 -14.16
C PHE A 13 61.90 -25.95 -15.68
N SER A 14 62.12 -24.74 -16.21
CA SER A 14 62.32 -24.53 -17.65
C SER A 14 63.65 -25.11 -18.13
N ILE A 15 64.72 -25.02 -17.33
CA ILE A 15 66.01 -25.65 -17.65
C ILE A 15 65.89 -27.18 -17.58
N ARG A 16 65.23 -27.74 -16.55
CA ARG A 16 65.02 -29.19 -16.45
C ARG A 16 64.05 -29.71 -17.51
N ALA A 17 63.04 -28.92 -17.88
CA ALA A 17 62.16 -29.24 -18.99
C ALA A 17 62.92 -29.20 -20.32
N ASN A 18 63.77 -28.19 -20.55
CA ASN A 18 64.61 -28.13 -21.74
C ASN A 18 65.66 -29.24 -21.78
N GLN A 19 66.31 -29.58 -20.67
CA GLN A 19 67.26 -30.70 -20.61
C GLN A 19 66.56 -32.05 -20.76
N ALA A 20 65.35 -32.22 -20.22
CA ALA A 20 64.55 -33.41 -20.47
C ALA A 20 64.08 -33.48 -21.93
N LEU A 21 63.79 -32.35 -22.57
CA LEU A 21 63.41 -32.25 -23.97
C LEU A 21 64.61 -32.51 -24.89
N GLU A 22 65.79 -31.99 -24.57
CA GLU A 22 67.06 -32.26 -25.28
C GLU A 22 67.48 -33.72 -25.13
N ASN A 23 67.40 -34.30 -23.92
CA ASN A 23 67.68 -35.72 -23.71
C ASN A 23 66.65 -36.64 -24.39
N PHE A 24 65.40 -36.20 -24.50
CA PHE A 24 64.36 -36.91 -25.24
C PHE A 24 64.57 -36.79 -26.76
N ILE A 25 65.03 -35.63 -27.24
CA ILE A 25 65.42 -35.40 -28.64
C ILE A 25 66.65 -36.24 -29.00
N ASP A 26 67.67 -36.32 -28.13
CA ASP A 26 68.85 -37.15 -28.32
C ASP A 26 68.54 -38.65 -28.24
N SER A 27 67.63 -39.06 -27.33
CA SER A 27 67.13 -40.44 -27.26
C SER A 27 66.29 -40.81 -28.49
N ILE A 28 65.52 -39.86 -29.05
CA ILE A 28 64.80 -40.04 -30.31
C ILE A 28 65.78 -40.05 -31.49
N MET A 29 66.83 -39.21 -31.47
CA MET A 29 67.84 -39.16 -32.52
C MET A 29 68.64 -40.47 -32.57
N THR A 30 69.06 -41.00 -31.43
CA THR A 30 69.75 -42.30 -31.33
C THR A 30 68.83 -43.49 -31.64
N ALA A 31 67.56 -43.47 -31.21
CA ALA A 31 66.57 -44.46 -31.61
C ALA A 31 66.22 -44.39 -33.11
N SER A 32 66.28 -43.19 -33.70
CA SER A 32 66.04 -42.96 -35.13
C SER A 32 67.24 -43.37 -35.99
N GLN A 33 68.47 -43.18 -35.51
CA GLN A 33 69.70 -43.62 -36.18
C GLN A 33 69.86 -45.15 -36.17
N ALA A 34 69.41 -45.83 -35.11
CA ALA A 34 69.40 -47.29 -35.04
C ALA A 34 68.31 -47.95 -35.91
N ALA A 35 67.37 -47.19 -36.46
CA ALA A 35 66.18 -47.71 -37.14
C ALA A 35 66.25 -47.69 -38.68
N ILE A 36 67.37 -47.28 -39.28
CA ILE A 36 67.52 -47.03 -40.73
C ILE A 36 68.11 -48.27 -41.43
N LEU A 37 67.23 -49.14 -41.90
CA LEU A 37 67.49 -50.09 -43.00
C LEU A 37 66.18 -50.28 -43.77
N ASP A 38 66.20 -49.74 -44.99
CA ASP A 38 65.29 -49.69 -46.17
C ASP A 38 63.77 -50.04 -46.14
N GLU A 39 63.16 -50.58 -45.09
CA GLU A 39 61.75 -51.03 -45.13
C GLU A 39 60.73 -50.03 -44.55
N LYS A 40 61.17 -48.88 -44.03
CA LYS A 40 60.34 -48.05 -43.11
C LYS A 40 59.65 -46.82 -43.68
N SER A 41 59.89 -46.42 -44.94
CA SER A 41 59.07 -45.35 -45.57
C SER A 41 57.60 -45.79 -45.68
N ALA A 42 57.37 -47.07 -45.93
CA ALA A 42 56.06 -47.71 -45.89
C ALA A 42 55.44 -47.69 -44.48
N ILE A 43 56.21 -47.93 -43.42
CA ILE A 43 55.74 -47.93 -42.03
C ILE A 43 55.28 -46.54 -41.57
N TRP A 44 56.00 -45.49 -41.94
CA TRP A 44 55.59 -44.12 -41.60
C TRP A 44 54.42 -43.63 -42.47
N ALA A 45 54.41 -43.97 -43.76
CA ALA A 45 53.28 -43.66 -44.64
C ALA A 45 52.00 -44.41 -44.22
N THR A 46 52.12 -45.65 -43.74
CA THR A 46 51.00 -46.41 -43.16
C THR A 46 50.55 -45.79 -41.84
N LEU A 47 51.46 -45.44 -40.93
CA LEU A 47 51.11 -44.76 -39.67
C LEU A 47 50.37 -43.42 -39.89
N VAL A 48 50.81 -42.59 -40.85
CA VAL A 48 50.09 -41.35 -41.20
C VAL A 48 48.75 -41.66 -41.87
N THR A 49 48.66 -42.73 -42.68
CA THR A 49 47.41 -43.18 -43.28
C THR A 49 46.43 -43.71 -42.23
N ASP A 50 46.92 -44.39 -41.19
CA ASP A 50 46.15 -44.85 -40.04
C ASP A 50 45.64 -43.67 -39.22
N ILE A 51 46.47 -42.63 -39.01
CA ILE A 51 46.03 -41.39 -38.35
C ILE A 51 44.95 -40.68 -39.17
N ILE A 52 45.10 -40.59 -40.50
CA ILE A 52 44.09 -39.98 -41.39
C ILE A 52 42.78 -40.78 -41.35
N THR A 53 42.86 -42.11 -41.45
CA THR A 53 41.66 -42.98 -41.44
C THR A 53 40.97 -42.97 -40.08
N ILE A 54 41.72 -43.03 -38.97
CA ILE A 54 41.15 -42.92 -37.62
C ILE A 54 40.59 -41.51 -37.38
N ALA A 55 41.28 -40.44 -37.79
CA ALA A 55 40.76 -39.07 -37.67
C ALA A 55 39.49 -38.84 -38.52
N ALA A 56 39.43 -39.39 -39.73
CA ALA A 56 38.26 -39.36 -40.59
C ALA A 56 37.09 -40.15 -39.99
N ALA A 57 37.35 -41.35 -39.44
CA ALA A 57 36.36 -42.15 -38.74
C ALA A 57 35.84 -41.45 -37.47
N LEU A 58 36.73 -40.84 -36.69
CA LEU A 58 36.37 -40.07 -35.49
C LEU A 58 35.59 -38.80 -35.85
N GLY A 59 35.94 -38.12 -36.94
CA GLY A 59 35.16 -36.99 -37.47
C GLY A 59 33.76 -37.40 -37.93
N ALA A 60 33.65 -38.56 -38.58
CA ALA A 60 32.39 -39.16 -39.01
C ALA A 60 31.52 -39.62 -37.82
N LEU A 61 32.11 -40.01 -36.69
CA LEU A 61 31.38 -40.34 -35.45
C LEU A 61 30.99 -39.10 -34.64
N ALA A 62 31.85 -38.08 -34.58
CA ALA A 62 31.62 -36.89 -33.75
C ALA A 62 30.40 -36.05 -34.19
N LEU A 63 30.12 -36.01 -35.50
CA LEU A 63 29.04 -35.19 -36.07
C LEU A 63 27.63 -35.77 -35.79
N PRO A 64 27.35 -37.08 -36.02
CA PRO A 64 26.12 -37.73 -35.58
C PRO A 64 25.91 -37.66 -34.07
N ILE A 65 26.98 -37.78 -33.28
CA ILE A 65 26.90 -37.72 -31.81
C ILE A 65 26.53 -36.31 -31.34
N SER A 66 27.11 -35.28 -31.96
CA SER A 66 26.74 -33.89 -31.68
C SER A 66 25.28 -33.60 -32.06
N LEU A 67 24.82 -34.11 -33.19
CA LEU A 67 23.41 -34.01 -33.61
C LEU A 67 22.48 -34.73 -32.65
N ASN A 68 22.84 -35.94 -32.21
CA ASN A 68 22.07 -36.71 -31.23
C ASN A 68 22.02 -36.01 -29.87
N VAL A 69 23.07 -35.31 -29.42
CA VAL A 69 23.01 -34.49 -28.19
C VAL A 69 22.04 -33.32 -28.35
N ILE A 70 22.06 -32.64 -29.51
CA ILE A 70 21.13 -31.54 -29.82
C ILE A 70 19.69 -32.05 -29.90
N GLU A 71 19.48 -33.19 -30.53
CA GLU A 71 18.16 -33.81 -30.62
C GLU A 71 17.68 -34.24 -29.23
N THR A 72 18.50 -34.97 -28.47
CA THR A 72 18.14 -35.47 -27.13
C THR A 72 17.87 -34.33 -26.14
N THR A 73 18.67 -33.27 -26.14
CA THR A 73 18.42 -32.07 -25.30
C THR A 73 17.09 -31.42 -25.63
N ARG A 74 16.75 -31.33 -26.92
CA ARG A 74 15.55 -30.64 -27.41
C ARG A 74 14.27 -31.50 -27.32
N THR A 75 14.35 -32.78 -27.64
CA THR A 75 13.19 -33.67 -27.78
C THR A 75 12.94 -34.47 -26.51
N ARG A 76 14.00 -35.05 -25.91
CA ARG A 76 13.89 -35.92 -24.73
C ARG A 76 13.81 -35.12 -23.45
N TYR A 77 14.76 -34.21 -23.21
CA TYR A 77 14.85 -33.44 -21.96
C TYR A 77 14.13 -32.08 -22.03
N ARG A 78 13.73 -31.64 -23.24
CA ARG A 78 13.05 -30.35 -23.49
C ARG A 78 13.74 -29.14 -22.85
N SER A 79 15.07 -29.20 -22.73
CA SER A 79 15.89 -28.18 -22.06
C SER A 79 16.84 -27.51 -23.05
N PRO A 80 16.46 -26.38 -23.67
CA PRO A 80 17.35 -25.63 -24.56
C PRO A 80 18.52 -25.00 -23.78
N SER A 81 18.36 -24.77 -22.48
CA SER A 81 19.39 -24.17 -21.63
C SER A 81 20.53 -25.15 -21.36
N LEU A 82 20.22 -26.44 -21.21
CA LEU A 82 21.19 -27.52 -21.06
C LEU A 82 22.16 -27.58 -22.25
N LEU A 83 21.67 -27.40 -23.47
CA LEU A 83 22.50 -27.36 -24.69
C LEU A 83 23.59 -26.29 -24.61
N LYS A 84 23.28 -25.10 -24.09
CA LYS A 84 24.26 -24.00 -23.96
C LYS A 84 25.38 -24.30 -22.98
N ILE A 85 25.12 -25.17 -22.02
CA ILE A 85 26.01 -25.47 -20.89
C ILE A 85 26.77 -26.78 -21.13
N THR A 86 26.30 -27.65 -22.05
CA THR A 86 26.96 -28.93 -22.38
C THR A 86 28.46 -28.81 -22.64
N SER A 87 28.91 -27.78 -23.35
CA SER A 87 30.33 -27.54 -23.64
C SER A 87 31.15 -27.21 -22.38
N SER A 88 30.51 -26.57 -21.39
CA SER A 88 31.14 -26.25 -20.10
C SER A 88 31.15 -27.43 -19.13
N LEU A 89 30.05 -28.20 -19.06
CA LEU A 89 29.96 -29.39 -18.22
C LEU A 89 30.87 -30.51 -18.70
N SER A 90 31.03 -30.65 -20.02
CA SER A 90 31.96 -31.62 -20.61
C SER A 90 33.42 -31.15 -20.61
N GLY A 91 33.67 -29.86 -20.36
CA GLY A 91 34.99 -29.22 -20.44
C GLY A 91 35.56 -29.13 -21.87
N ILE A 92 34.78 -29.51 -22.89
CA ILE A 92 35.23 -29.65 -24.27
C ILE A 92 34.18 -29.04 -25.20
N ASP A 93 34.55 -27.97 -25.89
CA ASP A 93 33.69 -27.38 -26.93
C ASP A 93 33.73 -28.26 -28.19
N ALA A 94 32.58 -28.84 -28.55
CA ALA A 94 32.43 -29.69 -29.73
C ALA A 94 32.87 -28.99 -31.02
N LYS A 95 32.68 -27.66 -31.15
CA LYS A 95 33.17 -26.90 -32.31
C LYS A 95 34.69 -26.86 -32.36
N ARG A 96 35.32 -26.67 -31.20
CA ARG A 96 36.78 -26.64 -31.05
C ARG A 96 37.39 -28.02 -31.25
N LEU A 97 36.73 -29.06 -30.76
CA LEU A 97 37.11 -30.46 -30.96
C LEU A 97 37.08 -30.84 -32.44
N ASN A 98 35.99 -30.51 -33.14
CA ASN A 98 35.87 -30.74 -34.58
C ASN A 98 36.94 -29.97 -35.35
N ARG A 99 37.20 -28.71 -34.99
CA ARG A 99 38.28 -27.92 -35.60
C ARG A 99 39.66 -28.55 -35.39
N HIS A 100 39.95 -29.06 -34.19
CA HIS A 100 41.20 -29.76 -33.90
C HIS A 100 41.33 -31.06 -34.69
N LEU A 101 40.25 -31.84 -34.80
CA LEU A 101 40.18 -33.03 -35.66
C LEU A 101 40.47 -32.69 -37.13
N PHE A 102 39.83 -31.65 -37.68
CA PHE A 102 40.07 -31.20 -39.05
C PHE A 102 41.49 -30.68 -39.25
N MET A 103 42.06 -29.96 -38.28
CA MET A 103 43.44 -29.49 -38.33
C MET A 103 44.43 -30.65 -38.32
N VAL A 104 44.25 -31.64 -37.45
CA VAL A 104 45.10 -32.83 -37.42
C VAL A 104 44.99 -33.62 -38.73
N LEU A 105 43.78 -33.75 -39.29
CA LEU A 105 43.57 -34.41 -40.58
C LEU A 105 44.24 -33.65 -41.74
N ALA A 106 44.10 -32.31 -41.78
CA ALA A 106 44.75 -31.47 -42.80
C ALA A 106 46.28 -31.52 -42.69
N ILE A 107 46.83 -31.42 -41.48
CA ILE A 107 48.28 -31.50 -41.23
C ILE A 107 48.81 -32.90 -41.57
N SER A 108 48.06 -33.96 -41.25
CA SER A 108 48.42 -35.35 -41.59
C SER A 108 48.38 -35.60 -43.10
N LEU A 109 47.42 -35.01 -43.82
CA LEU A 109 47.37 -35.05 -45.30
C LEU A 109 48.56 -34.34 -45.93
N VAL A 110 48.93 -33.16 -45.41
CA VAL A 110 50.12 -32.42 -45.86
C VAL A 110 51.39 -33.22 -45.57
N ALA A 111 51.51 -33.82 -44.39
CA ALA A 111 52.63 -34.69 -44.04
C ALA A 111 52.72 -35.90 -44.97
N LYS A 112 51.60 -36.56 -45.28
CA LYS A 112 51.52 -37.68 -46.22
C LYS A 112 51.95 -37.27 -47.63
N LEU A 113 51.53 -36.09 -48.09
CA LEU A 113 51.89 -35.55 -49.39
C LEU A 113 53.39 -35.25 -49.48
N LEU A 114 53.97 -34.65 -48.43
CA LEU A 114 55.42 -34.38 -48.35
C LEU A 114 56.26 -35.67 -48.34
N ILE A 115 55.81 -36.70 -47.63
CA ILE A 115 56.45 -38.04 -47.63
C ILE A 115 56.33 -38.70 -49.01
N SER A 116 55.16 -38.60 -49.64
CA SER A 116 54.89 -39.20 -50.96
C SER A 116 55.66 -38.55 -52.11
N ILE A 117 55.95 -37.24 -52.01
CA ILE A 117 56.73 -36.48 -53.01
C ILE A 117 58.24 -36.56 -52.73
N ARG A 118 58.67 -37.17 -51.61
CA ARG A 118 60.08 -37.23 -51.16
C ARG A 118 60.77 -35.86 -51.11
N ALA A 119 60.05 -34.84 -50.65
CA ALA A 119 60.53 -33.45 -50.65
C ALA A 119 61.66 -33.18 -49.64
N PHE A 120 61.85 -34.04 -48.64
CA PHE A 120 62.86 -33.92 -47.58
C PHE A 120 63.40 -35.30 -47.17
N ASP A 121 64.63 -35.36 -46.65
CA ASP A 121 65.20 -36.57 -46.05
C ASP A 121 64.41 -37.01 -44.81
N LEU A 122 64.13 -38.32 -44.71
CA LEU A 122 63.26 -38.92 -43.70
C LEU A 122 63.66 -38.53 -42.27
N ILE A 123 64.97 -38.36 -42.02
CA ILE A 123 65.58 -38.01 -40.74
C ILE A 123 65.11 -36.63 -40.24
N SER A 124 64.94 -35.66 -41.15
CA SER A 124 64.48 -34.30 -40.82
C SER A 124 62.98 -34.27 -40.45
N LEU A 125 62.21 -35.26 -40.92
CA LEU A 125 60.75 -35.34 -40.75
C LEU A 125 60.33 -36.08 -39.47
N VAL A 126 61.23 -36.84 -38.84
CA VAL A 126 61.00 -37.61 -37.59
C VAL A 126 60.46 -36.74 -36.43
N PRO A 127 61.06 -35.60 -36.06
CA PRO A 127 60.56 -34.79 -34.94
C PRO A 127 59.17 -34.21 -35.21
N TYR A 128 58.86 -33.88 -36.47
CA TYR A 128 57.55 -33.38 -36.88
C TYR A 128 56.46 -34.47 -36.77
N LEU A 129 56.76 -35.70 -37.19
CA LEU A 129 55.85 -36.84 -37.05
C LEU A 129 55.63 -37.22 -35.59
N CYS A 130 56.68 -37.20 -34.76
CA CYS A 130 56.54 -37.42 -33.31
C CYS A 130 55.63 -36.35 -32.68
N GLY A 131 55.83 -35.06 -33.01
CA GLY A 131 54.94 -33.98 -32.58
C GLY A 131 53.48 -34.20 -33.00
N LEU A 132 53.25 -34.65 -34.24
CA LEU A 132 51.92 -34.96 -34.76
C LEU A 132 51.23 -36.10 -33.98
N THR A 133 51.96 -37.16 -33.64
CA THR A 133 51.39 -38.28 -32.83
C THR A 133 51.01 -37.85 -31.42
N VAL A 134 51.80 -36.98 -30.77
CA VAL A 134 51.47 -36.44 -29.44
C VAL A 134 50.22 -35.56 -29.50
N VAL A 135 50.12 -34.69 -30.50
CA VAL A 135 48.93 -33.84 -30.73
C VAL A 135 47.71 -34.70 -31.03
N PHE A 136 47.84 -35.75 -31.86
CA PHE A 136 46.76 -36.68 -32.15
C PHE A 136 46.30 -37.44 -30.89
N GLY A 137 47.23 -37.96 -30.08
CA GLY A 137 46.89 -38.61 -28.81
C GLY A 137 46.15 -37.69 -27.83
N PHE A 138 46.53 -36.41 -27.79
CA PHE A 138 45.81 -35.39 -27.01
C PHE A 138 44.38 -35.17 -27.53
N VAL A 139 44.19 -35.09 -28.85
CA VAL A 139 42.85 -34.96 -29.46
C VAL A 139 42.00 -36.22 -29.22
N VAL A 140 42.56 -37.42 -29.33
CA VAL A 140 41.86 -38.68 -29.04
C VAL A 140 41.40 -38.73 -27.58
N ARG A 141 42.24 -38.29 -26.63
CA ARG A 141 41.85 -38.16 -25.22
C ARG A 141 40.69 -37.18 -25.03
N GLN A 142 40.69 -36.05 -25.73
CA GLN A 142 39.55 -35.11 -25.68
C GLN A 142 38.26 -35.74 -26.23
N ILE A 143 38.35 -36.47 -27.34
CA ILE A 143 37.19 -37.17 -27.93
C ILE A 143 36.66 -38.21 -26.96
N TYR A 144 37.54 -39.02 -26.35
CA TYR A 144 37.13 -40.00 -25.35
C TYR A 144 36.39 -39.36 -24.17
N CYS A 145 36.91 -38.25 -23.63
CA CYS A 145 36.24 -37.50 -22.57
C CYS A 145 34.86 -36.98 -23.01
N HIS A 146 34.75 -36.42 -24.22
CA HIS A 146 33.49 -35.92 -24.76
C HIS A 146 32.47 -37.05 -25.01
N LEU A 147 32.90 -38.18 -25.56
CA LEU A 147 32.07 -39.37 -25.77
C LEU A 147 31.56 -39.95 -24.45
N ARG A 148 32.42 -40.04 -23.44
CA ARG A 148 32.03 -40.49 -22.10
C ARG A 148 30.98 -39.57 -21.48
N PHE A 149 31.15 -38.25 -21.63
CA PHE A 149 30.15 -37.28 -21.19
C PHE A 149 28.82 -37.48 -21.93
N THR A 150 28.84 -37.57 -23.26
CA THR A 150 27.63 -37.76 -24.07
C THR A 150 26.91 -39.08 -23.74
N TYR A 151 27.65 -40.16 -23.49
CA TYR A 151 27.05 -41.43 -23.05
C TYR A 151 26.39 -41.29 -21.68
N THR A 152 27.06 -40.62 -20.72
CA THR A 152 26.49 -40.34 -19.39
C THR A 152 25.24 -39.48 -19.51
N PHE A 153 25.28 -38.45 -20.36
CA PHE A 153 24.16 -37.55 -20.66
C PHE A 153 22.94 -38.29 -21.25
N MET A 154 23.16 -39.35 -22.02
CA MET A 154 22.09 -40.16 -22.61
C MET A 154 21.57 -41.27 -21.70
N SER A 155 22.42 -41.82 -20.82
CA SER A 155 22.09 -42.99 -19.99
C SER A 155 21.65 -42.63 -18.57
N ASN A 156 22.23 -41.60 -17.96
CA ASN A 156 21.96 -41.22 -16.58
C ASN A 156 21.96 -39.68 -16.41
N ILE A 157 20.78 -39.09 -16.61
CA ILE A 157 20.59 -37.64 -16.49
C ILE A 157 20.75 -37.13 -15.06
N GLU A 158 20.57 -37.98 -14.04
CA GLU A 158 20.73 -37.60 -12.63
C GLU A 158 22.19 -37.25 -12.30
N VAL A 159 23.16 -37.90 -12.95
CA VAL A 159 24.57 -37.54 -12.81
C VAL A 159 24.85 -36.14 -13.37
N ILE A 160 24.18 -35.76 -14.46
CA ILE A 160 24.29 -34.41 -15.03
C ILE A 160 23.61 -33.38 -14.14
N HIS A 161 22.45 -33.75 -13.56
CA HIS A 161 21.75 -32.94 -12.57
C HIS A 161 22.64 -32.62 -11.37
N GLU A 162 23.32 -33.63 -10.79
CA GLU A 162 24.26 -33.47 -9.68
C GLU A 162 25.45 -32.58 -10.03
N LEU A 163 25.98 -32.68 -11.26
CA LEU A 163 27.08 -31.83 -11.72
C LEU A 163 26.66 -30.36 -11.76
N ILE A 164 25.49 -30.06 -12.33
CA ILE A 164 24.95 -28.69 -12.41
C ILE A 164 24.65 -28.15 -11.00
N TYR A 165 24.04 -28.97 -10.13
CA TYR A 165 23.78 -28.61 -8.75
C TYR A 165 25.07 -28.27 -7.99
N ARG A 166 26.12 -29.09 -8.16
CA ARG A 166 27.42 -28.86 -7.50
C ARG A 166 28.04 -27.53 -7.93
N ASP A 167 27.94 -27.18 -9.20
CA ASP A 167 28.47 -25.90 -9.72
C ASP A 167 27.71 -24.70 -9.12
N ILE A 168 26.37 -24.79 -9.03
CA ILE A 168 25.54 -23.78 -8.36
C ILE A 168 25.87 -23.68 -6.87
N ASN A 169 26.03 -24.81 -6.18
CA ASN A 169 26.37 -24.84 -4.76
C ASN A 169 27.76 -24.25 -4.50
N ASN A 170 28.74 -24.53 -5.36
CA ASN A 170 30.08 -23.96 -5.26
C ASN A 170 30.06 -22.44 -5.45
N TYR A 171 29.26 -21.93 -6.38
CA TYR A 171 29.04 -20.49 -6.52
C TYR A 171 28.35 -19.89 -5.29
N ALA A 172 27.27 -20.51 -4.81
CA ALA A 172 26.55 -20.02 -3.64
C ALA A 172 27.48 -19.95 -2.40
N LYS A 173 28.31 -20.99 -2.19
CA LYS A 173 29.34 -21.05 -1.13
C LYS A 173 30.44 -20.01 -1.27
N SER A 174 30.85 -19.68 -2.49
CA SER A 174 31.91 -18.69 -2.72
C SER A 174 31.40 -17.24 -2.67
N SER A 175 30.10 -17.04 -2.84
CA SER A 175 29.47 -15.72 -2.96
C SER A 175 28.65 -15.31 -1.72
N PHE A 176 27.44 -15.84 -1.54
CA PHE A 176 26.46 -15.30 -0.58
C PHE A 176 26.13 -16.25 0.60
N LEU A 177 26.65 -17.48 0.60
CA LEU A 177 26.56 -18.41 1.74
C LEU A 177 27.78 -18.34 2.68
N LEU A 178 28.64 -17.33 2.52
CA LEU A 178 29.78 -17.12 3.41
C LEU A 178 29.28 -16.87 4.84
N SER A 179 29.52 -17.81 5.75
CA SER A 179 29.34 -17.56 7.18
C SER A 179 30.40 -16.56 7.63
N ASP A 180 29.99 -15.43 8.20
CA ASP A 180 30.88 -14.58 8.97
C ASP A 180 31.55 -15.42 10.07
N GLY A 181 32.83 -15.73 9.88
CA GLY A 181 33.71 -16.11 10.99
C GLY A 181 34.57 -17.37 10.91
N LYS A 182 34.48 -18.29 9.93
CA LYS A 182 35.22 -19.59 10.07
C LYS A 182 35.93 -20.22 8.87
N HIS A 183 36.32 -19.48 7.83
CA HIS A 183 37.20 -20.05 6.80
C HIS A 183 38.47 -19.22 6.61
N GLY A 184 39.61 -19.80 7.02
CA GLY A 184 40.93 -19.19 6.89
C GLY A 184 41.30 -18.84 5.45
N LEU A 185 42.23 -17.89 5.30
CA LEU A 185 42.78 -17.37 4.04
C LEU A 185 43.11 -18.43 2.97
N PHE A 186 43.41 -19.67 3.38
CA PHE A 186 43.67 -20.80 2.47
C PHE A 186 42.42 -21.32 1.74
N ALA A 187 41.26 -21.39 2.38
CA ALA A 187 40.00 -21.81 1.73
C ALA A 187 39.55 -20.78 0.68
N ARG A 188 39.73 -19.49 0.97
CA ARG A 188 39.45 -18.38 0.04
C ARG A 188 40.37 -18.40 -1.19
N LYS A 189 41.64 -18.80 -1.03
CA LYS A 189 42.59 -18.97 -2.15
C LYS A 189 42.29 -20.22 -2.99
N LEU A 190 41.95 -21.35 -2.37
CA LEU A 190 41.56 -22.58 -3.08
C LEU A 190 40.26 -22.40 -3.90
N LEU A 191 39.26 -21.71 -3.35
CA LEU A 191 38.03 -21.36 -4.08
C LEU A 191 38.29 -20.40 -5.25
N LYS A 192 39.19 -19.43 -5.10
CA LYS A 192 39.63 -18.54 -6.21
C LYS A 192 40.39 -19.28 -7.31
N ILE A 193 41.19 -20.30 -6.96
CA ILE A 193 41.93 -21.11 -7.94
C ILE A 193 40.99 -22.00 -8.74
N ASN A 194 39.95 -22.56 -8.13
CA ASN A 194 38.92 -23.31 -8.87
C ASN A 194 38.05 -22.42 -9.78
N GLY A 195 37.82 -21.15 -9.41
CA GLY A 195 37.10 -20.18 -10.24
C GLY A 195 37.86 -19.73 -11.49
N LEU A 196 39.18 -19.96 -11.57
CA LEU A 196 39.99 -19.70 -12.77
C LEU A 196 39.86 -20.80 -13.84
N PHE A 197 39.37 -21.99 -13.46
CA PHE A 197 39.24 -23.15 -14.35
C PHE A 197 37.79 -23.48 -14.75
N SER A 198 36.78 -22.90 -14.10
CA SER A 198 35.43 -22.84 -14.67
C SER A 198 35.40 -21.71 -15.69
N SER A 199 35.15 -22.02 -16.96
CA SER A 199 34.77 -21.00 -17.94
C SER A 199 33.68 -20.10 -17.33
N ARG A 200 33.63 -18.81 -17.71
CA ARG A 200 32.54 -17.90 -17.35
C ARG A 200 31.22 -18.39 -17.97
N VAL A 201 30.70 -19.51 -17.50
CA VAL A 201 29.34 -19.95 -17.75
C VAL A 201 28.47 -18.99 -16.97
N LYS A 202 27.52 -18.37 -17.67
CA LYS A 202 26.57 -17.47 -17.01
C LYS A 202 25.77 -18.32 -16.04
N ILE A 203 25.86 -18.03 -14.74
CA ILE A 203 25.14 -18.78 -13.71
C ILE A 203 23.64 -18.88 -14.00
N ARG A 204 23.11 -17.86 -14.67
CA ARG A 204 21.80 -17.87 -15.32
C ARG A 204 21.47 -19.15 -16.05
N ASP A 205 22.34 -19.59 -16.96
CA ASP A 205 22.09 -20.76 -17.80
C ASP A 205 22.07 -22.01 -16.92
N ASN A 206 22.99 -22.13 -15.95
CA ASN A 206 23.03 -23.24 -14.99
C ASN A 206 21.76 -23.33 -14.16
N ILE A 207 21.26 -22.22 -13.61
CA ILE A 207 20.01 -22.18 -12.84
C ILE A 207 18.84 -22.61 -13.74
N THR A 208 18.75 -22.04 -14.94
CA THR A 208 17.65 -22.36 -15.87
C THR A 208 17.68 -23.82 -16.28
N ALA A 209 18.84 -24.39 -16.59
CA ALA A 209 18.98 -25.78 -16.97
C ALA A 209 18.72 -26.75 -15.80
N LEU A 210 19.12 -26.39 -14.57
CA LEU A 210 18.79 -27.18 -13.38
C LEU A 210 17.27 -27.28 -13.20
N ILE A 211 16.58 -26.15 -13.28
CA ILE A 211 15.13 -26.07 -13.10
C ILE A 211 14.36 -26.75 -14.26
N GLU A 212 14.84 -26.62 -15.50
CA GLU A 212 14.28 -27.37 -16.65
C GLU A 212 14.47 -28.89 -16.49
N LEU A 213 15.63 -29.33 -15.97
CA LEU A 213 15.88 -30.75 -15.68
C LEU A 213 15.03 -31.27 -14.53
N GLU A 214 14.84 -30.47 -13.47
CA GLU A 214 13.93 -30.81 -12.38
C GLU A 214 12.49 -30.98 -12.88
N SER A 215 12.04 -30.08 -13.77
CA SER A 215 10.74 -30.23 -14.45
C SER A 215 10.62 -31.56 -15.19
N TYR A 216 11.66 -31.97 -15.91
CA TYR A 216 11.70 -33.27 -16.60
C TYR A 216 11.67 -34.44 -15.61
N LEU A 217 12.50 -34.40 -14.56
CA LEU A 217 12.58 -35.46 -13.54
C LEU A 217 11.24 -35.63 -12.81
N LEU A 218 10.56 -34.54 -12.48
CA LEU A 218 9.22 -34.54 -11.88
C LEU A 218 8.16 -35.17 -12.79
N CYS A 219 8.33 -35.07 -14.11
CA CYS A 219 7.40 -35.67 -15.08
C CYS A 219 7.66 -37.16 -15.31
N VAL A 220 8.91 -37.60 -15.21
CA VAL A 220 9.32 -38.97 -15.53
C VAL A 220 9.29 -39.89 -14.31
N ASP A 221 9.67 -39.39 -13.13
CA ASP A 221 9.70 -40.18 -11.90
C ASP A 221 8.40 -40.00 -11.11
N PRO A 222 7.53 -41.03 -11.01
CA PRO A 222 6.27 -40.91 -10.30
C PRO A 222 6.45 -40.72 -8.79
N THR A 223 7.60 -41.11 -8.23
CA THR A 223 7.89 -41.01 -6.79
C THR A 223 8.28 -39.60 -6.35
N LYS A 224 8.67 -38.73 -7.30
CA LYS A 224 9.00 -37.34 -7.01
C LYS A 224 7.74 -36.49 -6.99
N THR A 225 7.50 -35.87 -5.84
CA THR A 225 6.35 -34.99 -5.57
C THR A 225 6.72 -33.53 -5.42
N ASP A 226 8.02 -33.21 -5.26
CA ASP A 226 8.51 -31.85 -5.03
C ASP A 226 9.91 -31.64 -5.62
N LEU A 227 10.32 -30.38 -5.75
CA LEU A 227 11.68 -30.00 -6.12
C LEU A 227 12.70 -30.51 -5.09
N ASP A 228 13.92 -30.78 -5.53
CA ASP A 228 15.00 -31.21 -4.65
C ASP A 228 15.17 -30.22 -3.46
N SER A 229 15.06 -30.77 -2.24
CA SER A 229 15.24 -30.07 -0.97
C SER A 229 16.52 -29.23 -0.90
N ARG A 230 17.58 -29.67 -1.59
CA ARG A 230 18.87 -28.98 -1.67
C ARG A 230 18.79 -27.70 -2.48
N ILE A 231 18.01 -27.68 -3.55
CA ILE A 231 17.71 -26.47 -4.34
C ILE A 231 16.89 -25.52 -3.48
N ARG A 232 15.83 -26.01 -2.84
CA ARG A 232 14.99 -25.21 -1.94
C ARG A 232 15.82 -24.52 -0.86
N THR A 233 16.76 -25.23 -0.24
CA THR A 233 17.63 -24.70 0.81
C THR A 233 18.54 -23.57 0.31
N ILE A 234 19.15 -23.72 -0.87
CA ILE A 234 19.99 -22.66 -1.45
C ILE A 234 19.14 -21.44 -1.80
N SER A 235 17.96 -21.66 -2.38
CA SER A 235 17.02 -20.60 -2.71
C SER A 235 16.63 -19.80 -1.47
N TYR A 236 16.12 -20.41 -0.40
CA TYR A 236 15.77 -19.66 0.81
C TYR A 236 16.92 -18.82 1.35
N LYS A 237 18.16 -19.33 1.31
CA LYS A 237 19.33 -18.57 1.75
C LYS A 237 19.70 -17.41 0.81
N ALA A 238 19.49 -17.56 -0.50
CA ALA A 238 19.67 -16.47 -1.46
C ALA A 238 18.66 -15.34 -1.23
N PHE A 239 17.39 -15.69 -1.02
CA PHE A 239 16.31 -14.72 -0.77
C PHE A 239 16.42 -14.02 0.58
N ASN A 240 17.07 -14.64 1.57
CA ASN A 240 17.40 -13.96 2.83
C ASN A 240 18.54 -12.93 2.69
N ASN A 241 19.37 -13.04 1.64
CA ASN A 241 20.55 -12.21 1.43
C ASN A 241 20.45 -11.35 0.14
N LEU A 242 19.25 -10.85 -0.20
CA LEU A 242 19.01 -10.10 -1.44
C LEU A 242 19.82 -8.80 -1.58
N GLU A 243 20.36 -8.25 -0.50
CA GLU A 243 21.29 -7.11 -0.54
C GLU A 243 22.58 -7.44 -1.32
N ASN A 244 23.00 -8.71 -1.32
CA ASN A 244 24.14 -9.17 -2.10
C ASN A 244 23.77 -9.25 -3.59
N HIS A 245 24.58 -8.62 -4.45
CA HIS A 245 24.40 -8.61 -5.90
C HIS A 245 24.22 -10.01 -6.50
N ASP A 246 25.06 -10.97 -6.08
CA ASP A 246 25.08 -12.32 -6.64
C ASP A 246 23.88 -13.16 -6.18
N ALA A 247 23.46 -12.98 -4.92
CA ALA A 247 22.24 -13.58 -4.40
C ALA A 247 21.01 -13.05 -5.14
N ASN A 248 21.01 -11.75 -5.44
CA ASN A 248 19.95 -11.10 -6.19
C ASN A 248 19.89 -11.58 -7.66
N GLU A 249 21.05 -11.76 -8.31
CA GLU A 249 21.12 -12.34 -9.66
C GLU A 249 20.60 -13.78 -9.67
N PHE A 250 20.98 -14.59 -8.68
CA PHE A 250 20.46 -15.96 -8.51
C PHE A 250 18.93 -15.96 -8.34
N ALA A 251 18.40 -15.13 -7.43
CA ALA A 251 16.97 -15.01 -7.15
C ALA A 251 16.16 -14.63 -8.40
N ARG A 252 16.65 -13.64 -9.16
CA ARG A 252 16.01 -13.18 -10.41
C ARG A 252 15.90 -14.30 -11.44
N HIS A 253 16.96 -15.08 -11.61
CA HIS A 253 16.96 -16.18 -12.57
C HIS A 253 16.09 -17.34 -12.11
N LEU A 254 16.10 -17.67 -10.82
CA LEU A 254 15.23 -18.71 -10.27
C LEU A 254 13.74 -18.37 -10.46
N LEU A 255 13.30 -17.15 -10.12
CA LEU A 255 11.91 -16.72 -10.30
C LEU A 255 11.49 -16.66 -11.77
N ALA A 256 12.41 -16.35 -12.68
CA ALA A 256 12.13 -16.38 -14.10
C ALA A 256 11.92 -17.80 -14.65
N SER A 257 12.56 -18.81 -14.05
CA SER A 257 12.51 -20.21 -14.50
C SER A 257 11.36 -21.01 -13.90
N LEU A 258 10.96 -20.77 -12.65
CA LEU A 258 9.90 -21.53 -11.98
C LEU A 258 8.52 -21.56 -12.72
N PRO A 259 8.06 -20.46 -13.36
CA PRO A 259 6.81 -20.48 -14.12
C PRO A 259 6.78 -21.47 -15.30
N SER A 260 7.93 -21.82 -15.88
CA SER A 260 7.97 -22.84 -16.95
C SER A 260 7.79 -24.26 -16.40
N VAL A 261 8.29 -24.53 -15.19
CA VAL A 261 8.08 -25.79 -14.47
C VAL A 261 6.60 -25.98 -14.19
N LEU A 262 5.94 -24.94 -13.64
CA LEU A 262 4.50 -24.95 -13.38
C LEU A 262 3.71 -25.30 -14.64
N ALA A 263 4.11 -24.77 -15.81
CA ALA A 263 3.48 -25.05 -17.09
C ALA A 263 3.53 -26.53 -17.48
N THR A 264 4.67 -27.14 -17.19
CA THR A 264 4.97 -28.51 -17.61
C THR A 264 4.28 -29.50 -16.69
N VAL A 265 4.32 -29.24 -15.38
CA VAL A 265 3.71 -30.08 -14.35
C VAL A 265 2.17 -30.04 -14.42
N GLU A 266 1.58 -28.87 -14.68
CA GLU A 266 0.13 -28.71 -14.88
C GLU A 266 -0.45 -29.69 -15.91
N VAL A 267 0.26 -29.93 -17.01
CA VAL A 267 -0.22 -30.78 -18.11
C VAL A 267 0.09 -32.27 -17.88
N SER A 268 1.14 -32.58 -17.11
CA SER A 268 1.77 -33.90 -17.13
C SER A 268 1.62 -34.70 -15.83
N ARG A 269 1.22 -34.05 -14.72
CA ARG A 269 1.22 -34.63 -13.37
C ARG A 269 -0.05 -34.30 -12.61
N GLU A 270 -0.19 -34.92 -11.44
CA GLU A 270 -1.29 -34.69 -10.51
C GLU A 270 -1.23 -33.28 -9.89
N VAL A 271 -2.40 -32.81 -9.44
CA VAL A 271 -2.57 -31.48 -8.85
C VAL A 271 -1.66 -31.28 -7.64
N ASP A 272 -1.44 -32.31 -6.81
CA ASP A 272 -0.60 -32.21 -5.60
C ASP A 272 0.86 -31.82 -5.90
N VAL A 273 1.42 -32.31 -7.01
CA VAL A 273 2.77 -31.96 -7.45
C VAL A 273 2.82 -30.50 -7.92
N TYR A 274 1.80 -30.06 -8.66
CA TYR A 274 1.65 -28.66 -9.06
C TYR A 274 1.58 -27.74 -7.84
N GLN A 275 0.78 -28.11 -6.84
CA GLN A 275 0.60 -27.36 -5.60
C GLN A 275 1.91 -27.17 -4.82
N SER A 276 2.75 -28.21 -4.71
CA SER A 276 4.03 -28.10 -4.02
C SER A 276 4.94 -27.04 -4.66
N ILE A 277 5.02 -27.06 -5.98
CA ILE A 277 5.86 -26.14 -6.76
C ILE A 277 5.27 -24.73 -6.74
N ALA A 278 3.95 -24.60 -6.87
CA ALA A 278 3.27 -23.31 -6.82
C ALA A 278 3.44 -22.66 -5.44
N GLY A 279 3.31 -23.44 -4.36
CA GLY A 279 3.57 -23.00 -3.00
C GLY A 279 5.01 -22.51 -2.81
N PHE A 280 5.99 -23.26 -3.31
CA PHE A 280 7.39 -22.84 -3.27
C PHE A 280 7.63 -21.54 -4.04
N TYR A 281 7.13 -21.44 -5.28
CA TYR A 281 7.25 -20.24 -6.12
C TYR A 281 6.63 -19.00 -5.46
N LEU A 282 5.38 -19.11 -4.99
CA LEU A 282 4.68 -18.00 -4.34
C LEU A 282 5.39 -17.56 -3.05
N SER A 283 5.95 -18.49 -2.28
CA SER A 283 6.71 -18.13 -1.08
C SER A 283 7.95 -17.29 -1.40
N LEU A 284 8.71 -17.67 -2.44
CA LEU A 284 9.87 -16.92 -2.89
C LEU A 284 9.49 -15.58 -3.52
N ALA A 285 8.42 -15.56 -4.33
CA ALA A 285 7.94 -14.35 -4.97
C ALA A 285 7.52 -13.30 -3.94
N MET A 286 6.77 -13.68 -2.90
CA MET A 286 6.36 -12.75 -1.84
C MET A 286 7.57 -12.17 -1.10
N MET A 287 8.54 -13.02 -0.71
CA MET A 287 9.79 -12.56 -0.08
C MET A 287 10.55 -11.55 -0.95
N ALA A 288 10.60 -11.77 -2.27
CA ALA A 288 11.27 -10.87 -3.20
C ALA A 288 10.52 -9.53 -3.37
N ILE A 289 9.19 -9.58 -3.50
CA ILE A 289 8.32 -8.41 -3.69
C ILE A 289 8.42 -7.48 -2.48
N LEU A 290 8.42 -8.04 -1.27
CA LEU A 290 8.55 -7.25 -0.04
C LEU A 290 9.96 -6.68 0.13
N ALA A 291 11.00 -7.35 -0.37
CA ALA A 291 12.38 -6.92 -0.18
C ALA A 291 12.86 -5.87 -1.20
N LYS A 292 12.47 -5.95 -2.49
CA LYS A 292 12.91 -5.01 -3.53
C LYS A 292 11.85 -4.74 -4.60
N GLU A 293 11.81 -3.49 -5.05
CA GLU A 293 10.84 -3.01 -6.05
C GLU A 293 10.95 -3.68 -7.42
N GLU A 294 12.15 -4.10 -7.82
CA GLU A 294 12.38 -4.75 -9.12
C GLU A 294 11.56 -6.04 -9.32
N TYR A 295 11.14 -6.69 -8.23
CA TYR A 295 10.36 -7.93 -8.27
C TYR A 295 8.85 -7.71 -8.40
N ARG A 296 8.37 -6.47 -8.45
CA ARG A 296 6.93 -6.17 -8.68
C ARG A 296 6.36 -6.82 -9.92
N SER A 297 7.18 -6.94 -10.97
CA SER A 297 6.80 -7.61 -12.23
C SER A 297 6.33 -9.06 -12.04
N GLN A 298 6.70 -9.71 -10.93
CA GLN A 298 6.25 -11.06 -10.58
C GLN A 298 4.75 -11.12 -10.29
N ILE A 299 4.14 -10.04 -9.80
CA ILE A 299 2.68 -9.97 -9.60
C ILE A 299 1.97 -10.20 -10.94
N GLY A 300 2.40 -9.53 -12.01
CA GLY A 300 1.85 -9.74 -13.35
C GLY A 300 2.15 -11.12 -13.95
N VAL A 301 3.15 -11.85 -13.45
CA VAL A 301 3.37 -13.27 -13.79
C VAL A 301 2.36 -14.14 -13.06
N ILE A 302 2.17 -13.93 -11.76
CA ILE A 302 1.22 -14.64 -10.90
C ILE A 302 -0.21 -14.47 -11.43
N GLU A 303 -0.60 -13.26 -11.80
CA GLU A 303 -1.92 -12.96 -12.38
C GLU A 303 -2.15 -13.69 -13.70
N ARG A 304 -1.13 -13.78 -14.56
CA ARG A 304 -1.21 -14.56 -15.81
C ARG A 304 -1.38 -16.06 -15.52
N ILE A 305 -0.69 -16.60 -14.52
CA ILE A 305 -0.85 -18.00 -14.11
C ILE A 305 -2.27 -18.23 -13.58
N ALA A 306 -2.75 -17.37 -12.66
CA ALA A 306 -4.09 -17.44 -12.10
C ALA A 306 -5.19 -17.40 -13.18
N ARG A 307 -5.03 -16.54 -14.20
CA ARG A 307 -6.04 -16.33 -15.25
C ARG A 307 -6.04 -17.40 -16.34
N PHE A 308 -4.86 -17.83 -16.80
CA PHE A 308 -4.77 -18.67 -18.01
C PHE A 308 -4.49 -20.14 -17.75
N ARG A 309 -3.98 -20.48 -16.56
CA ARG A 309 -3.56 -21.85 -16.22
C ARG A 309 -4.46 -22.46 -15.16
N GLU A 310 -4.59 -21.76 -14.04
CA GLU A 310 -5.38 -22.27 -12.92
C GLU A 310 -6.89 -22.27 -13.18
N ASP A 311 -7.35 -21.63 -14.26
CA ASP A 311 -8.77 -21.58 -14.63
C ASP A 311 -9.40 -22.98 -14.82
N LYS A 312 -8.61 -23.94 -15.32
CA LYS A 312 -9.04 -25.32 -15.56
C LYS A 312 -8.78 -26.27 -14.38
N LEU A 313 -8.05 -25.80 -13.37
CA LEU A 313 -7.74 -26.60 -12.19
C LEU A 313 -8.95 -26.62 -11.23
N PRO A 314 -9.09 -27.70 -10.43
CA PRO A 314 -10.08 -27.73 -9.35
C PRO A 314 -9.76 -26.66 -8.30
N SER A 315 -10.77 -26.18 -7.57
CA SER A 315 -10.64 -25.07 -6.60
C SER A 315 -9.44 -25.22 -5.65
N TYR A 316 -9.22 -26.41 -5.09
CA TYR A 316 -8.10 -26.69 -4.19
C TYR A 316 -6.71 -26.56 -4.86
N GLY A 317 -6.61 -26.67 -6.19
CA GLY A 317 -5.38 -26.54 -6.97
C GLY A 317 -5.02 -25.13 -7.40
N ARG A 318 -5.91 -24.14 -7.22
CA ARG A 318 -5.78 -22.77 -7.73
C ARG A 318 -4.97 -21.85 -6.80
N PHE A 319 -3.69 -22.14 -6.61
CA PHE A 319 -2.86 -21.45 -5.62
C PHE A 319 -2.68 -19.94 -5.86
N CYS A 320 -2.43 -19.54 -7.11
CA CYS A 320 -2.30 -18.14 -7.48
C CYS A 320 -3.64 -17.41 -7.38
N ARG A 321 -4.74 -18.03 -7.82
CA ARG A 321 -6.09 -17.44 -7.81
C ARG A 321 -6.68 -17.33 -6.41
N ASN A 322 -6.40 -18.30 -5.54
CA ASN A 322 -6.84 -18.30 -4.13
C ASN A 322 -5.93 -17.42 -3.25
N GLY A 323 -5.02 -16.64 -3.84
CA GLY A 323 -4.20 -15.68 -3.11
C GLY A 323 -3.23 -16.30 -2.11
N ARG A 324 -2.73 -17.53 -2.33
CA ARG A 324 -1.75 -18.15 -1.43
C ARG A 324 -0.42 -17.40 -1.34
N LEU A 325 -0.17 -16.47 -2.27
CA LEU A 325 0.91 -15.49 -2.16
C LEU A 325 0.94 -14.85 -0.76
N PHE A 326 -0.23 -14.46 -0.25
CA PHE A 326 -0.41 -13.78 1.03
C PHE A 326 -0.05 -14.63 2.27
N LEU A 327 0.03 -15.96 2.14
CA LEU A 327 0.47 -16.84 3.23
C LEU A 327 1.96 -16.68 3.58
N SER A 328 2.74 -16.11 2.67
CA SER A 328 4.18 -15.90 2.87
C SER A 328 4.51 -14.46 3.21
N PHE A 329 3.54 -13.72 3.76
CA PHE A 329 3.71 -12.35 4.27
C PHE A 329 4.48 -12.33 5.61
N ALA A 330 5.55 -13.10 5.70
CA ALA A 330 6.53 -13.04 6.77
C ALA A 330 7.54 -11.92 6.47
N ASN A 331 8.04 -11.21 7.49
CA ASN A 331 9.02 -10.13 7.39
C ASN A 331 8.53 -8.77 6.82
N LYS A 332 7.28 -8.37 7.12
CA LYS A 332 6.69 -7.06 6.78
C LYS A 332 7.46 -5.82 7.27
N ALA A 333 8.41 -5.99 8.18
CA ALA A 333 9.15 -4.88 8.82
C ALA A 333 10.20 -4.22 7.92
N LYS A 334 10.42 -4.72 6.69
CA LYS A 334 11.43 -4.18 5.76
C LYS A 334 10.88 -3.70 4.41
N SER A 335 9.56 -3.78 4.20
CA SER A 335 8.96 -3.46 2.90
C SER A 335 8.63 -1.98 2.75
N GLY A 336 8.96 -1.42 1.57
CA GLY A 336 8.58 -0.07 1.19
C GLY A 336 7.08 0.07 0.88
N ASN A 337 6.54 1.28 1.08
CA ASN A 337 5.11 1.58 0.96
C ASN A 337 4.51 1.18 -0.39
N GLU A 338 5.25 1.37 -1.48
CA GLU A 338 4.78 1.06 -2.83
C GLU A 338 4.49 -0.44 -3.02
N ALA A 339 5.19 -1.35 -2.32
CA ALA A 339 4.91 -2.80 -2.40
C ALA A 339 3.48 -3.13 -1.94
N TYR A 340 2.99 -2.44 -0.91
CA TYR A 340 1.62 -2.63 -0.41
C TYR A 340 0.57 -2.16 -1.43
N THR A 341 0.84 -1.07 -2.16
CA THR A 341 -0.07 -0.59 -3.21
C THR A 341 -0.26 -1.62 -4.34
N TYR A 342 0.82 -2.29 -4.77
CA TYR A 342 0.69 -3.34 -5.78
C TYR A 342 0.02 -4.60 -5.25
N LEU A 343 0.30 -4.99 -3.99
CA LEU A 343 -0.39 -6.10 -3.35
C LEU A 343 -1.89 -5.83 -3.17
N GLN A 344 -2.27 -4.58 -2.91
CA GLN A 344 -3.67 -4.15 -2.87
C GLN A 344 -4.32 -4.27 -4.23
N ALA A 345 -3.68 -3.76 -5.29
CA ALA A 345 -4.20 -3.87 -6.65
C ALA A 345 -4.38 -5.34 -7.06
N HIS A 346 -3.43 -6.21 -6.68
CA HIS A 346 -3.51 -7.64 -6.90
C HIS A 346 -4.71 -8.27 -6.16
N PHE A 347 -4.90 -7.93 -4.89
CA PHE A 347 -6.06 -8.39 -4.11
C PHE A 347 -7.38 -7.95 -4.75
N ASN A 348 -7.49 -6.67 -5.13
CA ASN A 348 -8.69 -6.11 -5.77
C ASN A 348 -9.01 -6.85 -7.07
N LEU A 349 -7.99 -7.15 -7.89
CA LEU A 349 -8.17 -7.93 -9.11
C LEU A 349 -8.69 -9.34 -8.80
N LEU A 350 -8.07 -10.05 -7.84
CA LEU A 350 -8.45 -11.42 -7.49
C LEU A 350 -9.87 -11.49 -6.92
N ILE A 351 -10.24 -10.57 -6.02
CA ILE A 351 -11.55 -10.58 -5.37
C ILE A 351 -12.66 -10.18 -6.35
N GLU A 352 -12.43 -9.18 -7.20
CA GLU A 352 -13.41 -8.79 -8.24
C GLU A 352 -13.63 -9.88 -9.28
N THR A 353 -12.55 -10.49 -9.78
CA THR A 353 -12.64 -11.56 -10.78
C THR A 353 -13.30 -12.80 -10.18
N SER A 354 -12.98 -13.16 -8.94
CA SER A 354 -13.62 -14.27 -8.24
C SER A 354 -15.11 -13.97 -8.01
N ALA A 355 -15.49 -12.76 -7.61
CA ALA A 355 -16.90 -12.42 -7.37
C ALA A 355 -17.77 -12.48 -8.64
N ARG A 356 -17.19 -12.26 -9.83
CA ARG A 356 -17.92 -12.30 -11.10
C ARG A 356 -17.92 -13.66 -11.78
N GLU A 357 -16.78 -14.35 -11.78
CA GLU A 357 -16.57 -15.53 -12.62
C GLU A 357 -16.54 -16.85 -11.81
N GLN A 358 -15.91 -16.84 -10.63
CA GLN A 358 -15.68 -18.05 -9.81
C GLN A 358 -15.82 -17.75 -8.31
N PRO A 359 -17.06 -17.54 -7.82
CA PRO A 359 -17.31 -17.13 -6.43
C PRO A 359 -16.75 -18.11 -5.38
N GLU A 360 -16.69 -19.40 -5.73
CA GLU A 360 -16.16 -20.49 -4.90
C GLU A 360 -14.71 -20.31 -4.41
N ASN A 361 -13.92 -19.44 -5.07
CA ASN A 361 -12.53 -19.17 -4.66
C ASN A 361 -12.44 -18.13 -3.52
N ILE A 362 -13.50 -17.34 -3.28
CA ILE A 362 -13.49 -16.23 -2.32
C ILE A 362 -13.21 -16.69 -0.89
N PRO A 363 -13.84 -17.75 -0.36
CA PRO A 363 -13.56 -18.22 1.00
C PRO A 363 -12.08 -18.56 1.21
N GLU A 364 -11.44 -19.23 0.25
CA GLU A 364 -10.01 -19.57 0.36
C GLU A 364 -9.11 -18.32 0.21
N LEU A 365 -9.46 -17.38 -0.66
CA LEU A 365 -8.78 -16.09 -0.77
C LEU A 365 -8.82 -15.31 0.56
N LEU A 366 -10.00 -15.20 1.17
CA LEU A 366 -10.19 -14.52 2.45
C LEU A 366 -9.49 -15.25 3.61
N ARG A 367 -9.39 -16.58 3.55
CA ARG A 367 -8.60 -17.37 4.50
C ARG A 367 -7.11 -17.09 4.37
N ASN A 368 -6.59 -16.93 3.15
CA ASN A 368 -5.16 -16.72 2.91
C ASN A 368 -4.73 -15.28 3.21
N ILE A 369 -5.56 -14.28 2.86
CA ILE A 369 -5.27 -12.86 3.16
C ILE A 369 -5.31 -12.58 4.66
N ARG A 370 -5.95 -13.43 5.47
CA ARG A 370 -6.00 -13.30 6.94
C ARG A 370 -4.63 -13.11 7.60
N GLN A 371 -3.57 -13.66 7.02
CA GLN A 371 -2.21 -13.52 7.56
C GLN A 371 -1.61 -12.12 7.32
N VAL A 372 -2.14 -11.39 6.35
CA VAL A 372 -1.75 -10.03 5.98
C VAL A 372 -2.50 -8.99 6.79
N ILE A 373 -3.79 -9.26 7.05
CA ILE A 373 -4.65 -8.37 7.84
C ILE A 373 -4.07 -8.25 9.23
N GLN A 374 -3.77 -7.01 9.62
CA GLN A 374 -3.14 -6.75 10.91
C GLN A 374 -4.07 -7.20 12.05
N PHE A 375 -3.49 -7.75 13.11
CA PHE A 375 -4.19 -7.87 14.38
C PHE A 375 -4.43 -6.45 14.92
N LYS A 376 -5.69 -6.02 14.97
CA LYS A 376 -6.13 -4.76 15.62
C LYS A 376 -5.54 -4.55 17.02
N SER A 377 -5.13 -5.61 17.72
CA SER A 377 -4.52 -5.54 19.06
C SER A 377 -2.99 -5.51 19.10
N ASN A 378 -2.28 -5.99 18.06
CA ASN A 378 -0.84 -6.28 18.15
C ASN A 378 0.04 -5.20 17.49
N TYR A 379 -0.55 -4.21 16.83
CA TYR A 379 0.15 -3.05 16.31
C TYR A 379 -0.59 -1.78 16.74
N ASN A 380 -0.72 -1.61 18.06
CA ASN A 380 -0.75 -0.28 18.67
C ASN A 380 0.67 0.29 18.70
N LYS A 381 1.38 0.25 17.55
CA LYS A 381 2.56 1.10 17.38
C LYS A 381 2.06 2.52 17.15
N GLY A 382 1.40 3.06 18.16
CA GLY A 382 0.92 4.43 18.19
C GLY A 382 2.11 5.36 18.34
N ALA A 383 1.83 6.64 18.53
CA ALA A 383 2.89 7.59 18.85
C ALA A 383 3.67 7.16 20.10
N TRP A 384 3.01 6.43 21.02
CA TRP A 384 3.59 6.00 22.30
C TRP A 384 4.78 5.03 22.22
N ASP A 385 5.08 4.46 21.06
CA ASP A 385 6.30 3.67 20.85
C ASP A 385 7.56 4.55 20.82
N LEU A 386 7.43 5.83 20.46
CA LEU A 386 8.54 6.77 20.44
C LEU A 386 9.18 6.92 21.84
N PRO A 387 8.40 7.16 22.91
CA PRO A 387 8.89 7.12 24.29
C PRO A 387 9.51 5.80 24.76
N GLU A 388 9.17 4.65 24.17
CA GLU A 388 9.81 3.37 24.53
C GLU A 388 11.27 3.33 24.04
N LYS A 389 11.56 3.94 22.89
CA LYS A 389 12.92 4.05 22.34
C LYS A 389 13.68 5.26 22.85
N VAL A 390 12.96 6.36 23.10
CA VAL A 390 13.51 7.63 23.58
C VAL A 390 12.73 8.05 24.82
N THR A 391 13.17 7.51 25.96
CA THR A 391 12.53 7.67 27.28
C THR A 391 12.23 9.11 27.70
N GLU A 392 12.99 10.08 27.19
CA GLU A 392 12.80 11.48 27.50
C GLU A 392 11.46 12.02 26.99
N LEU A 393 10.94 11.45 25.90
CA LEU A 393 9.67 11.85 25.27
C LEU A 393 8.43 11.52 26.11
N TRP A 394 8.53 10.72 27.18
CA TRP A 394 7.43 10.52 28.13
C TRP A 394 6.91 11.84 28.74
N GLY A 395 7.75 12.87 28.79
CA GLY A 395 7.38 14.20 29.28
C GLY A 395 7.03 15.22 28.20
N TYR A 396 6.94 14.83 26.92
CA TYR A 396 6.58 15.75 25.83
C TYR A 396 5.07 15.96 25.78
N SER A 397 4.63 17.22 25.94
CA SER A 397 3.24 17.60 26.13
C SER A 397 2.32 17.29 24.95
N SER A 398 2.87 17.25 23.73
CA SER A 398 2.09 17.02 22.50
C SER A 398 2.04 15.54 22.08
N MET A 399 2.58 14.61 22.88
CA MET A 399 2.47 13.16 22.60
C MET A 399 1.03 12.66 22.44
N PRO A 400 0.05 13.05 23.28
CA PRO A 400 -1.33 12.63 23.10
C PRO A 400 -1.95 13.16 21.80
N GLU A 401 -1.51 14.34 21.34
CA GLU A 401 -1.98 14.94 20.09
C GLU A 401 -1.46 14.17 18.88
N LEU A 402 -0.17 13.80 18.89
CA LEU A 402 0.43 12.94 17.86
C LEU A 402 -0.25 11.56 17.82
N ASP A 403 -0.52 10.96 18.97
CA ASP A 403 -1.22 9.67 19.05
C ASP A 403 -2.65 9.76 18.50
N GLN A 404 -3.35 10.86 18.82
CA GLN A 404 -4.68 11.13 18.29
C GLN A 404 -4.65 11.35 16.77
N ASP A 405 -3.66 12.06 16.24
CA ASP A 405 -3.48 12.26 14.80
C ASP A 405 -3.19 10.93 14.08
N VAL A 406 -2.32 10.07 14.63
CA VAL A 406 -2.06 8.71 14.11
C VAL A 406 -3.35 7.87 14.13
N GLY A 407 -4.10 7.90 15.23
CA GLY A 407 -5.39 7.21 15.35
C GLY A 407 -6.44 7.75 14.35
N ASN A 408 -6.44 9.05 14.08
CA ASN A 408 -7.29 9.66 13.06
C ASN A 408 -6.88 9.25 11.64
N THR A 409 -5.60 9.07 11.36
CA THR A 409 -5.12 8.50 10.09
C THR A 409 -5.58 7.05 9.92
N TYR A 410 -5.56 6.24 10.98
CA TYR A 410 -6.10 4.87 10.94
C TYR A 410 -7.60 4.84 10.67
N ALA A 411 -8.34 5.82 11.19
CA ALA A 411 -9.76 5.98 10.93
C ALA A 411 -10.08 6.60 9.55
N GLY A 412 -9.06 7.03 8.78
CA GLY A 412 -9.22 7.67 7.48
C GLY A 412 -9.69 9.13 7.53
N ARG A 413 -9.57 9.79 8.69
CA ARG A 413 -10.03 11.18 8.92
C ARG A 413 -8.99 12.23 8.54
N ILE A 414 -7.71 11.86 8.59
CA ILE A 414 -6.56 12.69 8.20
C ILE A 414 -5.83 11.93 7.10
N THR A 415 -5.45 12.62 6.03
CA THR A 415 -4.68 11.98 4.95
C THR A 415 -3.27 11.67 5.41
N THR A 416 -2.63 10.64 4.83
CA THR A 416 -1.23 10.33 5.15
C THR A 416 -0.30 11.50 4.86
N ASN A 417 -0.63 12.33 3.86
CA ASN A 417 0.17 13.50 3.50
C ASN A 417 0.05 14.62 4.55
N GLU A 418 -1.15 14.85 5.08
CA GLU A 418 -1.35 15.81 6.17
C GLU A 418 -0.64 15.38 7.45
N LEU A 419 -0.64 14.08 7.77
CA LEU A 419 0.11 13.56 8.91
C LEU A 419 1.63 13.74 8.71
N ASP A 420 2.14 13.49 7.50
CA ASP A 420 3.55 13.70 7.16
C ASP A 420 3.97 15.16 7.26
N GLU A 421 3.15 16.07 6.75
CA GLU A 421 3.37 17.50 6.90
C GLU A 421 3.41 17.90 8.39
N LYS A 422 2.46 17.43 9.20
CA LYS A 422 2.46 17.70 10.65
C LYS A 422 3.66 17.10 11.38
N ILE A 423 4.09 15.88 11.02
CA ILE A 423 5.25 15.23 11.62
C ILE A 423 6.52 16.03 11.32
N GLU A 424 6.75 16.42 10.06
CA GLU A 424 7.96 17.15 9.67
C GLU A 424 7.96 18.62 10.10
N THR A 425 6.80 19.30 10.09
CA THR A 425 6.72 20.74 10.39
C THR A 425 6.52 21.07 11.88
N LYS A 426 5.85 20.20 12.64
CA LYS A 426 5.48 20.46 14.04
C LYS A 426 6.13 19.46 15.00
N TYR A 427 5.79 18.17 14.88
CA TYR A 427 6.11 17.21 15.93
C TYR A 427 7.61 16.88 16.03
N LYS A 428 8.27 16.59 14.91
CA LYS A 428 9.70 16.29 14.85
C LYS A 428 10.59 17.47 15.34
N PRO A 429 10.39 18.72 14.90
CA PRO A 429 11.18 19.83 15.42
C PRO A 429 10.91 20.11 16.91
N GLU A 430 9.66 20.02 17.38
CA GLU A 430 9.33 20.18 18.80
C GLU A 430 9.98 19.09 19.68
N MET A 431 9.95 17.82 19.25
CA MET A 431 10.61 16.72 19.96
C MET A 431 12.13 16.92 20.05
N ARG A 432 12.76 17.39 18.95
CA ARG A 432 14.20 17.65 18.92
C ARG A 432 14.58 18.80 19.85
N ALA A 433 13.82 19.90 19.84
CA ALA A 433 14.02 21.03 20.74
C ALA A 433 13.86 20.62 22.22
N TYR A 434 12.87 19.79 22.53
CA TYR A 434 12.64 19.27 23.88
C TYR A 434 13.82 18.42 24.41
N ILE A 435 14.43 17.61 23.55
CA ILE A 435 15.60 16.78 23.91
C ILE A 435 16.85 17.64 24.09
N GLU A 436 17.07 18.64 23.23
CA GLU A 436 18.17 19.60 23.37
C GLU A 436 18.08 20.39 24.68
N GLU A 437 16.86 20.71 25.15
CA GLU A 437 16.66 21.41 26.42
C GLU A 437 16.97 20.50 27.63
N LYS A 438 16.71 19.20 27.53
CA LYS A 438 16.89 18.24 28.64
C LYS A 438 18.29 17.61 28.71
N ILE A 439 19.01 17.47 27.61
CA ILE A 439 20.29 16.76 27.54
C ILE A 439 21.41 17.74 27.14
N LEU A 440 22.38 17.92 28.04
CA LEU A 440 23.52 18.83 27.83
C LEU A 440 24.62 18.24 26.91
N ASP A 441 24.69 16.91 26.78
CA ASP A 441 25.71 16.23 25.96
C ASP A 441 25.28 16.11 24.49
N LYS A 442 26.04 16.78 23.61
CA LYS A 442 25.78 16.81 22.16
C LYS A 442 25.92 15.46 21.46
N ILE A 443 26.72 14.53 21.99
CA ILE A 443 26.87 13.19 21.38
C ILE A 443 25.61 12.37 21.64
N ILE A 444 25.14 12.39 22.89
CA ILE A 444 23.91 11.70 23.30
C ILE A 444 22.69 12.30 22.57
N VAL A 445 22.60 13.62 22.44
CA VAL A 445 21.52 14.28 21.67
C VAL A 445 21.47 13.77 20.24
N LYS A 446 22.63 13.62 19.57
CA LYS A 446 22.68 13.11 18.19
C LYS A 446 22.22 11.65 18.10
N GLU A 447 22.65 10.79 19.02
CA GLU A 447 22.18 9.40 19.09
C GLU A 447 20.66 9.33 19.31
N LYS A 448 20.10 10.20 20.14
CA LYS A 448 18.65 10.28 20.37
C LYS A 448 17.90 10.80 19.15
N PHE A 449 18.47 11.72 18.37
CA PHE A 449 17.87 12.18 17.11
C PHE A 449 17.80 11.05 16.08
N ASP A 450 18.89 10.29 15.91
CA ASP A 450 18.91 9.13 15.02
C ASP A 450 17.89 8.07 15.49
N ALA A 451 17.72 7.90 16.80
CA ALA A 451 16.71 7.01 17.38
C ALA A 451 15.27 7.51 17.15
N ILE A 452 15.01 8.82 17.22
CA ILE A 452 13.71 9.42 16.86
C ILE A 452 13.40 9.15 15.39
N ASP A 453 14.34 9.41 14.49
CA ASP A 453 14.13 9.24 13.06
C ASP A 453 13.82 7.76 12.74
N THR A 454 14.57 6.83 13.35
CA THR A 454 14.30 5.39 13.25
C THR A 454 12.92 5.00 13.81
N ALA A 455 12.50 5.60 14.92
CA ALA A 455 11.20 5.33 15.54
C ALA A 455 10.05 5.87 14.68
N LEU A 456 10.20 7.06 14.09
CA LEU A 456 9.23 7.65 13.17
C LEU A 456 9.12 6.83 11.88
N GLU A 457 10.22 6.33 11.33
CA GLU A 457 10.20 5.42 10.17
C GLU A 457 9.41 4.13 10.46
N GLU A 458 9.61 3.53 11.63
CA GLU A 458 8.84 2.35 12.03
C GLU A 458 7.34 2.65 12.25
N CYS A 459 7.02 3.82 12.82
CA CYS A 459 5.65 4.29 12.95
C CYS A 459 4.99 4.43 11.56
N TRP A 460 5.70 5.02 10.59
CA TRP A 460 5.26 5.15 9.21
C TRP A 460 5.00 3.83 8.52
N GLN A 461 5.88 2.84 8.71
CA GLN A 461 5.66 1.49 8.20
C GLN A 461 4.41 0.85 8.82
N GLY A 462 4.15 1.10 10.11
CA GLY A 462 2.94 0.68 10.79
C GLY A 462 1.67 1.28 10.17
N ILE A 463 1.71 2.60 9.90
CA ILE A 463 0.61 3.33 9.26
C ILE A 463 0.33 2.81 7.84
N ALA A 464 1.36 2.63 7.02
CA ALA A 464 1.21 2.12 5.66
C ALA A 464 0.59 0.72 5.64
N LEU A 465 1.02 -0.15 6.57
CA LEU A 465 0.49 -1.50 6.67
C LEU A 465 -0.96 -1.52 7.21
N ASN A 466 -1.34 -0.62 8.12
CA ASN A 466 -2.73 -0.53 8.58
C ASN A 466 -3.66 -0.01 7.49
N ARG A 467 -3.20 0.96 6.69
CA ARG A 467 -3.92 1.42 5.50
C ARG A 467 -4.19 0.26 4.55
N PHE A 468 -3.16 -0.50 4.19
CA PHE A 468 -3.30 -1.69 3.35
C PHE A 468 -4.31 -2.69 3.93
N SER A 469 -4.24 -2.98 5.23
CA SER A 469 -5.19 -3.85 5.92
C SER A 469 -6.63 -3.32 5.85
N SER A 470 -6.83 -2.02 6.05
CA SER A 470 -8.15 -1.39 6.00
C SER A 470 -8.74 -1.36 4.59
N GLU A 471 -7.93 -1.15 3.56
CA GLU A 471 -8.38 -1.20 2.16
C GLU A 471 -8.85 -2.61 1.77
N ILE A 472 -8.18 -3.67 2.24
CA ILE A 472 -8.62 -5.08 2.08
C ILE A 472 -10.01 -5.31 2.71
N GLU A 473 -10.26 -4.82 3.92
CA GLU A 473 -11.54 -4.96 4.61
C GLU A 473 -12.68 -4.31 3.81
N THR A 474 -12.48 -3.08 3.34
CA THR A 474 -13.48 -2.34 2.56
C THR A 474 -13.82 -3.05 1.26
N GLU A 475 -12.81 -3.53 0.52
CA GLU A 475 -13.01 -4.24 -0.75
C GLU A 475 -13.66 -5.60 -0.54
N THR A 476 -13.36 -6.27 0.58
CA THR A 476 -14.06 -7.51 0.96
C THR A 476 -15.54 -7.28 1.18
N LEU A 477 -15.93 -6.22 1.90
CA LEU A 477 -17.34 -5.87 2.11
C LEU A 477 -18.06 -5.61 0.78
N ARG A 478 -17.41 -4.93 -0.17
CA ARG A 478 -17.98 -4.67 -1.51
C ARG A 478 -18.17 -5.95 -2.32
N ALA A 479 -17.19 -6.86 -2.29
CA ALA A 479 -17.31 -8.15 -2.96
C ALA A 479 -18.46 -8.98 -2.38
N LEU A 480 -18.55 -9.04 -1.05
CA LEU A 480 -19.63 -9.76 -0.35
C LEU A 480 -21.01 -9.19 -0.67
N ALA A 481 -21.15 -7.87 -0.77
CA ALA A 481 -22.40 -7.23 -1.18
C ALA A 481 -22.88 -7.72 -2.56
N THR A 482 -21.93 -7.91 -3.48
CA THR A 482 -22.22 -8.41 -4.84
C THR A 482 -22.70 -9.86 -4.78
N LEU A 483 -22.03 -10.69 -3.98
CA LEU A 483 -22.36 -12.11 -3.79
C LEU A 483 -23.70 -12.33 -3.10
N LEU A 484 -24.14 -11.44 -2.21
CA LEU A 484 -25.39 -11.60 -1.46
C LEU A 484 -26.61 -11.87 -2.37
N SER A 485 -26.61 -11.26 -3.56
CA SER A 485 -27.70 -11.41 -4.53
C SER A 485 -27.64 -12.69 -5.35
N THR A 486 -26.44 -13.20 -5.65
CA THR A 486 -26.21 -14.32 -6.58
C THR A 486 -25.84 -15.62 -5.88
N HIS A 487 -24.99 -15.54 -4.85
CA HIS A 487 -24.35 -16.63 -4.11
C HIS A 487 -24.33 -16.39 -2.59
N PRO A 488 -25.50 -16.29 -1.92
CA PRO A 488 -25.58 -16.08 -0.47
C PRO A 488 -24.93 -17.20 0.35
N GLU A 489 -24.80 -18.42 -0.20
CA GLU A 489 -24.12 -19.53 0.44
C GLU A 489 -22.63 -19.27 0.70
N ILE A 490 -21.95 -18.61 -0.24
CA ILE A 490 -20.54 -18.24 -0.14
C ILE A 490 -20.38 -17.06 0.83
N PHE A 491 -21.35 -16.14 0.87
CA PHE A 491 -21.35 -15.07 1.87
C PHE A 491 -21.32 -15.63 3.30
N VAL A 492 -22.19 -16.62 3.58
CA VAL A 492 -22.24 -17.29 4.89
C VAL A 492 -20.93 -18.01 5.19
N GLU A 493 -20.37 -18.74 4.21
CA GLU A 493 -19.08 -19.42 4.36
C GLU A 493 -17.94 -18.44 4.71
N CYS A 494 -17.87 -17.30 4.03
CA CYS A 494 -16.90 -16.24 4.30
C CYS A 494 -17.04 -15.69 5.73
N ARG A 495 -18.27 -15.51 6.23
CA ARG A 495 -18.50 -15.10 7.62
C ARG A 495 -18.06 -16.20 8.60
N GLU A 496 -18.26 -17.47 8.27
CA GLU A 496 -17.95 -18.60 9.15
C GLU A 496 -16.46 -18.96 9.22
N LEU A 497 -15.60 -18.42 8.35
CA LEU A 497 -14.16 -18.70 8.30
C LEU A 497 -13.43 -18.58 9.66
N ARG A 498 -13.86 -17.66 10.54
CA ARG A 498 -13.24 -17.44 11.86
C ARG A 498 -13.96 -18.21 12.96
N ASN A 499 -15.23 -17.87 13.17
CA ASN A 499 -16.05 -18.42 14.24
C ASN A 499 -17.36 -18.92 13.62
N PRO A 500 -17.43 -20.20 13.21
CA PRO A 500 -18.67 -20.80 12.75
C PRO A 500 -19.76 -20.71 13.82
N ALA A 501 -21.02 -20.63 13.38
CA ALA A 501 -22.15 -20.61 14.30
C ALA A 501 -22.12 -21.84 15.23
N GLY A 502 -22.45 -21.64 16.51
CA GLY A 502 -22.40 -22.71 17.52
C GLY A 502 -21.00 -23.15 18.00
N SER A 503 -19.91 -22.64 17.41
CA SER A 503 -18.56 -22.92 17.91
C SER A 503 -18.35 -22.35 19.31
N ARG A 504 -17.85 -23.20 20.23
CA ARG A 504 -17.40 -22.79 21.58
C ARG A 504 -15.91 -22.41 21.63
N SER A 505 -15.16 -22.75 20.59
CA SER A 505 -13.75 -22.37 20.44
C SER A 505 -13.63 -21.04 19.70
N PHE A 506 -12.89 -20.10 20.29
CA PHE A 506 -12.57 -18.82 19.66
C PHE A 506 -11.29 -18.98 18.84
N ASN A 507 -11.38 -18.76 17.53
CA ASN A 507 -10.20 -18.74 16.68
C ASN A 507 -9.47 -17.40 16.84
N VAL A 508 -8.21 -17.46 17.31
CA VAL A 508 -7.36 -16.28 17.52
C VAL A 508 -6.78 -15.85 16.17
N GLY A 509 -7.31 -14.76 15.60
CA GLY A 509 -6.83 -14.13 14.36
C GLY A 509 -7.90 -13.28 13.71
N HIS A 510 -7.52 -12.23 12.97
CA HIS A 510 -8.46 -11.27 12.40
C HIS A 510 -9.35 -11.89 11.29
N SER A 511 -10.51 -11.30 11.02
CA SER A 511 -11.36 -11.66 9.88
C SER A 511 -11.45 -10.46 8.95
N PRO A 512 -11.35 -10.60 7.61
CA PRO A 512 -11.61 -9.48 6.68
C PRO A 512 -13.04 -8.96 6.74
N VAL A 513 -13.92 -9.67 7.46
CA VAL A 513 -15.34 -9.40 7.58
C VAL A 513 -15.69 -9.24 9.06
N PRO A 514 -16.55 -8.28 9.44
CA PRO A 514 -17.08 -8.16 10.79
C PRO A 514 -17.66 -9.47 11.34
N THR A 515 -17.33 -9.79 12.60
CA THR A 515 -17.64 -11.06 13.26
C THR A 515 -18.43 -10.93 14.56
N SER A 516 -18.90 -9.73 14.88
CA SER A 516 -19.79 -9.47 16.01
C SER A 516 -20.67 -8.25 15.70
N LEU A 517 -21.77 -8.09 16.43
CA LEU A 517 -22.61 -6.89 16.32
C LEU A 517 -21.81 -5.60 16.56
N GLY A 518 -20.87 -5.61 17.51
CA GLY A 518 -19.98 -4.47 17.77
C GLY A 518 -19.10 -4.12 16.57
N GLU A 519 -18.48 -5.12 15.94
CA GLU A 519 -17.67 -4.92 14.73
C GLU A 519 -18.54 -4.48 13.54
N CYS A 520 -19.78 -4.95 13.43
CA CYS A 520 -20.74 -4.49 12.42
C CYS A 520 -21.11 -3.02 12.62
N ILE A 521 -21.32 -2.59 13.87
CA ILE A 521 -21.61 -1.18 14.21
C ILE A 521 -20.39 -0.30 13.94
N GLU A 522 -19.18 -0.75 14.30
CA GLU A 522 -17.93 -0.06 13.98
C GLU A 522 -17.77 0.12 12.46
N ALA A 523 -17.99 -0.94 11.67
CA ALA A 523 -17.94 -0.88 10.22
C ALA A 523 -19.05 0.02 9.63
N PHE A 524 -20.24 0.06 10.23
CA PHE A 524 -21.32 0.96 9.82
C PHE A 524 -20.99 2.42 10.09
N LEU A 525 -20.32 2.73 11.20
CA LEU A 525 -19.99 4.10 11.60
C LEU A 525 -18.75 4.65 10.87
N SER A 526 -17.78 3.80 10.58
CA SER A 526 -16.48 4.24 10.07
C SER A 526 -16.58 4.92 8.69
N ALA A 527 -16.19 6.18 8.61
CA ALA A 527 -16.20 6.96 7.37
C ALA A 527 -15.35 6.30 6.26
N LYS A 528 -14.27 5.59 6.61
CA LYS A 528 -13.36 4.91 5.66
C LYS A 528 -14.09 3.93 4.72
N ASN A 529 -15.20 3.35 5.18
CA ASN A 529 -15.98 2.41 4.38
C ASN A 529 -16.86 3.12 3.36
N PHE A 530 -17.20 4.40 3.58
CA PHE A 530 -18.16 5.15 2.77
C PHE A 530 -17.52 6.34 2.04
N SER A 531 -16.26 6.65 2.32
CA SER A 531 -15.49 7.68 1.62
C SER A 531 -15.32 7.32 0.14
N ASP A 532 -15.53 8.31 -0.73
CA ASP A 532 -15.33 8.24 -2.19
C ASP A 532 -13.84 8.08 -2.54
N PHE A 533 -13.25 6.93 -2.24
CA PHE A 533 -12.01 6.52 -2.87
C PHE A 533 -12.36 5.75 -4.15
N TYR A 534 -11.99 6.36 -5.29
CA TYR A 534 -12.01 5.91 -6.69
C TYR A 534 -13.17 6.40 -7.58
N THR A 535 -12.79 7.35 -8.44
CA THR A 535 -13.49 8.02 -9.55
C THR A 535 -13.88 7.12 -10.74
N VAL A 536 -13.83 5.79 -10.62
CA VAL A 536 -13.88 4.92 -11.82
C VAL A 536 -15.30 4.45 -12.17
N ARG A 537 -16.26 4.43 -11.22
CA ARG A 537 -17.66 4.10 -11.52
C ARG A 537 -18.63 4.86 -10.62
N ASN A 538 -19.54 5.63 -11.22
CA ASN A 538 -20.68 6.32 -10.60
C ASN A 538 -21.74 5.38 -9.98
N ASP A 539 -21.36 4.21 -9.46
CA ASP A 539 -22.26 3.34 -8.72
C ASP A 539 -22.46 3.94 -7.31
N LEU A 540 -23.69 3.91 -6.80
CA LEU A 540 -23.98 4.28 -5.41
C LEU A 540 -23.40 3.19 -4.47
N GLN A 541 -22.10 3.26 -4.20
CA GLN A 541 -21.34 2.24 -3.46
C GLN A 541 -21.80 2.11 -2.00
N GLU A 542 -22.33 3.20 -1.43
CA GLU A 542 -22.89 3.25 -0.09
C GLU A 542 -23.96 2.16 0.15
N TYR A 543 -24.90 1.98 -0.79
CA TYR A 543 -25.97 0.99 -0.65
C TYR A 543 -25.44 -0.44 -0.63
N LYS A 544 -24.40 -0.74 -1.42
CA LYS A 544 -23.79 -2.08 -1.47
C LYS A 544 -23.14 -2.41 -0.12
N ILE A 545 -22.41 -1.46 0.46
CA ILE A 545 -21.73 -1.65 1.74
C ILE A 545 -22.74 -1.78 2.87
N VAL A 546 -23.79 -0.95 2.88
CA VAL A 546 -24.92 -1.11 3.81
C VAL A 546 -25.60 -2.48 3.64
N ASP A 547 -25.72 -2.98 2.41
CA ASP A 547 -26.26 -4.32 2.13
C ASP A 547 -25.42 -5.46 2.72
N ALA A 548 -24.10 -5.42 2.56
CA ALA A 548 -23.21 -6.40 3.19
C ALA A 548 -23.28 -6.34 4.72
N ILE A 549 -23.23 -5.13 5.30
CA ILE A 549 -23.31 -4.94 6.76
C ILE A 549 -24.66 -5.42 7.29
N GLY A 550 -25.75 -5.10 6.59
CA GLY A 550 -27.09 -5.58 6.93
C GLY A 550 -27.14 -7.10 6.99
N ALA A 551 -26.63 -7.79 5.98
CA ALA A 551 -26.62 -9.25 5.97
C ALA A 551 -25.77 -9.87 7.10
N LEU A 552 -24.65 -9.23 7.47
CA LEU A 552 -23.84 -9.64 8.63
C LEU A 552 -24.59 -9.44 9.95
N VAL A 553 -25.31 -8.32 10.11
CA VAL A 553 -26.16 -8.07 11.28
C VAL A 553 -27.26 -9.13 11.38
N VAL A 554 -27.94 -9.47 10.28
CA VAL A 554 -28.95 -10.56 10.27
C VAL A 554 -28.33 -11.88 10.73
N TYR A 555 -27.14 -12.22 10.24
CA TYR A 555 -26.42 -13.42 10.65
C TYR A 555 -26.11 -13.43 12.16
N GLU A 556 -25.62 -12.32 12.72
CA GLU A 556 -25.32 -12.23 14.16
C GLU A 556 -26.58 -12.28 15.02
N LEU A 557 -27.66 -11.59 14.60
CA LEU A 557 -28.94 -11.65 15.30
C LEU A 557 -29.50 -13.08 15.32
N TRP A 558 -29.42 -13.80 14.20
CA TRP A 558 -29.80 -15.21 14.14
C TRP A 558 -28.95 -16.07 15.09
N ASN A 559 -27.63 -15.91 15.06
CA ASN A 559 -26.71 -16.67 15.91
C ASN A 559 -27.00 -16.43 17.41
N ILE A 560 -27.25 -15.19 17.81
CA ILE A 560 -27.47 -14.80 19.22
C ILE A 560 -28.85 -15.20 19.71
N PHE A 561 -29.91 -14.81 18.99
CA PHE A 561 -31.29 -14.87 19.49
C PHE A 561 -32.08 -16.10 19.03
N ILE A 562 -31.61 -16.81 18.00
CA ILE A 562 -32.28 -18.02 17.49
C ILE A 562 -31.43 -19.27 17.77
N LEU A 563 -30.17 -19.30 17.30
CA LEU A 563 -29.33 -20.49 17.40
C LEU A 563 -28.83 -20.77 18.82
N ARG A 564 -28.36 -19.74 19.53
CA ARG A 564 -27.80 -19.86 20.89
C ARG A 564 -28.83 -19.67 22.01
N ALA A 565 -30.07 -19.32 21.67
CA ALA A 565 -31.16 -19.22 22.62
C ALA A 565 -31.50 -20.63 23.16
N THR A 566 -30.85 -21.01 24.25
CA THR A 566 -31.13 -22.27 24.94
C THR A 566 -32.55 -22.26 25.49
N GLY A 567 -33.30 -23.34 25.24
CA GLY A 567 -34.76 -23.44 25.34
C GLY A 567 -35.41 -23.33 26.72
N ALA A 568 -34.96 -22.44 27.59
CA ALA A 568 -35.60 -22.13 28.86
C ALA A 568 -35.87 -20.61 29.00
N THR A 569 -36.98 -20.19 28.38
CA THR A 569 -37.93 -19.22 28.97
C THR A 569 -37.59 -17.73 29.14
N ILE A 570 -36.70 -17.09 28.38
CA ILE A 570 -36.71 -15.62 28.25
C ILE A 570 -36.35 -15.26 26.80
N LYS A 571 -37.23 -14.53 26.06
CA LYS A 571 -36.81 -13.81 24.84
C LYS A 571 -35.68 -12.88 25.29
N PRO A 572 -34.41 -13.08 24.91
CA PRO A 572 -33.35 -12.24 25.42
C PRO A 572 -33.65 -10.80 25.01
N GLU A 573 -33.83 -9.90 25.99
CA GLU A 573 -34.05 -8.48 25.69
C GLU A 573 -32.81 -7.94 24.97
N MET A 574 -33.03 -7.19 23.88
CA MET A 574 -31.93 -6.61 23.13
C MET A 574 -31.40 -5.39 23.89
N SER A 575 -30.14 -5.44 24.30
CA SER A 575 -29.47 -4.29 24.93
C SER A 575 -29.21 -3.18 23.91
N THR A 576 -29.26 -1.92 24.36
CA THR A 576 -28.86 -0.77 23.54
C THR A 576 -27.45 -0.96 22.98
N PRO A 577 -27.26 -0.84 21.65
CA PRO A 577 -25.96 -1.02 21.03
C PRO A 577 -24.91 -0.03 21.57
N VAL A 578 -23.72 -0.54 21.90
CA VAL A 578 -22.60 0.31 22.34
C VAL A 578 -21.98 1.00 21.13
N ILE A 579 -21.99 2.33 21.10
CA ILE A 579 -21.41 3.12 20.03
C ILE A 579 -19.90 3.35 20.30
N PRO A 580 -19.00 2.95 19.38
CA PRO A 580 -17.55 3.20 19.51
C PRO A 580 -17.21 4.70 19.46
N SER A 581 -15.96 5.05 19.77
CA SER A 581 -15.48 6.44 19.67
C SER A 581 -15.42 6.90 18.21
N CYS A 582 -16.31 7.82 17.84
CA CYS A 582 -16.45 8.35 16.48
C CYS A 582 -16.53 9.88 16.48
N GLN A 583 -16.32 10.51 15.33
CA GLN A 583 -16.51 11.95 15.15
C GLN A 583 -17.99 12.30 14.99
N LEU A 584 -18.33 13.57 15.20
CA LEU A 584 -19.72 14.02 15.11
C LEU A 584 -20.30 13.84 13.70
N GLY A 585 -19.50 14.10 12.65
CA GLY A 585 -19.89 13.85 11.26
C GLY A 585 -20.25 12.38 10.99
N GLU A 586 -19.43 11.45 11.49
CA GLU A 586 -19.65 10.00 11.36
C GLU A 586 -20.97 9.54 12.02
N LEU A 587 -21.26 10.03 13.23
CA LEU A 587 -22.50 9.76 13.94
C LEU A 587 -23.73 10.23 13.16
N LYS A 588 -23.66 11.45 12.61
CA LYS A 588 -24.76 12.03 11.83
C LYS A 588 -24.99 11.29 10.52
N ALA A 589 -23.91 10.99 9.79
CA ALA A 589 -23.98 10.20 8.57
C ALA A 589 -24.56 8.80 8.86
N ALA A 590 -24.15 8.17 9.95
CA ALA A 590 -24.70 6.87 10.35
C ALA A 590 -26.19 6.97 10.70
N ALA A 591 -26.61 8.01 11.44
CA ALA A 591 -28.00 8.24 11.77
C ALA A 591 -28.88 8.41 10.51
N GLN A 592 -28.38 9.09 9.48
CA GLN A 592 -29.06 9.23 8.19
C GLN A 592 -29.14 7.90 7.41
N ARG A 593 -28.19 6.98 7.62
CA ARG A 593 -28.13 5.66 6.98
C ARG A 593 -28.97 4.59 7.66
N VAL A 594 -29.43 4.79 8.91
CA VAL A 594 -30.25 3.80 9.64
C VAL A 594 -31.51 3.34 8.87
N PRO A 595 -32.28 4.21 8.19
CA PRO A 595 -33.41 3.77 7.37
C PRO A 595 -33.01 2.85 6.21
N LEU A 596 -31.85 3.10 5.59
CA LEU A 596 -31.30 2.23 4.55
C LEU A 596 -30.88 0.87 5.12
N LEU A 597 -30.23 0.88 6.30
CA LEU A 597 -29.89 -0.36 7.01
C LEU A 597 -31.15 -1.18 7.31
N LYS A 598 -32.22 -0.55 7.82
CA LYS A 598 -33.50 -1.22 8.09
C LYS A 598 -34.07 -1.88 6.84
N THR A 599 -34.05 -1.16 5.71
CA THR A 599 -34.49 -1.70 4.41
C THR A 599 -33.65 -2.89 3.99
N SER A 600 -32.33 -2.80 4.19
CA SER A 600 -31.39 -3.86 3.84
C SER A 600 -31.56 -5.14 4.68
N LEU A 601 -31.75 -5.00 5.99
CA LEU A 601 -32.04 -6.12 6.89
C LEU A 601 -33.29 -6.87 6.42
N LEU A 602 -34.36 -6.12 6.15
CA LEU A 602 -35.63 -6.67 5.65
C LEU A 602 -35.44 -7.36 4.29
N LYS A 603 -34.71 -6.75 3.36
CA LYS A 603 -34.39 -7.32 2.04
C LYS A 603 -33.63 -8.63 2.17
N THR A 604 -32.63 -8.69 3.05
CA THR A 604 -31.84 -9.91 3.29
C THR A 604 -32.71 -11.03 3.85
N MET A 605 -33.64 -10.71 4.76
CA MET A 605 -34.56 -11.71 5.32
C MET A 605 -35.60 -12.22 4.33
N ILE A 606 -35.89 -11.49 3.25
CA ILE A 606 -36.78 -11.94 2.17
C ILE A 606 -36.03 -12.85 1.17
N ASN A 607 -34.69 -12.83 1.18
CA ASN A 607 -33.89 -13.68 0.31
C ASN A 607 -33.98 -15.15 0.77
N ALA A 608 -34.85 -15.92 0.11
CA ALA A 608 -35.09 -17.32 0.43
C ALA A 608 -33.80 -18.14 0.48
N ARG A 609 -32.87 -17.93 -0.47
CA ARG A 609 -31.59 -18.66 -0.51
C ARG A 609 -30.72 -18.40 0.72
N PHE A 610 -30.74 -17.17 1.24
CA PHE A 610 -29.99 -16.80 2.45
C PHE A 610 -30.62 -17.41 3.70
N ILE A 611 -31.95 -17.32 3.84
CA ILE A 611 -32.72 -17.93 4.94
C ILE A 611 -32.59 -19.45 4.95
N ASP A 612 -32.71 -20.09 3.79
CA ASP A 612 -32.57 -21.54 3.60
C ASP A 612 -31.17 -22.00 3.98
N ARG A 613 -30.12 -21.26 3.60
CA ARG A 613 -28.74 -21.59 3.95
C ARG A 613 -28.49 -21.60 5.45
N LEU A 614 -29.15 -20.71 6.19
CA LEU A 614 -29.10 -20.63 7.65
C LEU A 614 -30.04 -21.63 8.34
N GLY A 615 -30.89 -22.33 7.59
CA GLY A 615 -31.85 -23.30 8.13
C GLY A 615 -32.91 -22.66 9.03
N ILE A 616 -33.29 -21.42 8.77
CA ILE A 616 -34.25 -20.67 9.59
C ILE A 616 -35.67 -21.13 9.28
N LEU A 617 -36.41 -21.56 10.31
CA LEU A 617 -37.82 -21.92 10.17
C LEU A 617 -38.70 -20.68 9.95
N PRO A 618 -39.87 -20.79 9.30
CA PRO A 618 -40.75 -19.64 9.05
C PRO A 618 -41.12 -18.83 10.30
N GLU A 619 -41.38 -19.51 11.42
CA GLU A 619 -41.69 -18.87 12.71
C GLU A 619 -40.48 -18.12 13.30
N GLN A 620 -39.28 -18.67 13.11
CA GLN A 620 -38.02 -18.03 13.50
C GLN A 620 -37.70 -16.82 12.61
N ALA A 621 -38.05 -16.88 11.32
CA ALA A 621 -37.87 -15.76 10.40
C ALA A 621 -38.73 -14.54 10.80
N LEU A 622 -39.97 -14.77 11.25
CA LEU A 622 -40.82 -13.70 11.80
C LEU A 622 -40.20 -13.11 13.08
N THR A 623 -39.72 -13.95 13.98
CA THR A 623 -39.07 -13.52 15.23
C THR A 623 -37.78 -12.73 14.95
N LEU A 624 -36.95 -13.21 14.02
CA LEU A 624 -35.72 -12.53 13.62
C LEU A 624 -36.01 -11.16 12.97
N ARG A 625 -37.13 -11.04 12.26
CA ARG A 625 -37.60 -9.76 11.71
C ARG A 625 -38.00 -8.76 12.77
N GLU A 626 -38.63 -9.21 13.87
CA GLU A 626 -38.89 -8.36 15.04
C GLU A 626 -37.58 -7.82 15.61
N TYR A 627 -36.61 -8.71 15.88
CA TYR A 627 -35.30 -8.31 16.42
C TYR A 627 -34.51 -7.39 15.46
N ALA A 628 -34.59 -7.60 14.15
CA ALA A 628 -33.93 -6.72 13.19
C ALA A 628 -34.53 -5.29 13.20
N CYS A 629 -35.85 -5.17 13.33
CA CYS A 629 -36.51 -3.87 13.48
C CYS A 629 -36.14 -3.21 14.81
N GLU A 630 -36.19 -3.97 15.91
CA GLU A 630 -35.82 -3.51 17.26
C GLU A 630 -34.36 -3.03 17.29
N PHE A 631 -33.44 -3.77 16.68
CA PHE A 631 -32.04 -3.38 16.55
C PHE A 631 -31.87 -2.01 15.88
N CYS A 632 -32.56 -1.76 14.77
CA CYS A 632 -32.49 -0.47 14.08
C CYS A 632 -33.06 0.67 14.92
N ASP A 633 -34.16 0.42 15.64
CA ASP A 633 -34.79 1.43 16.48
C ASP A 633 -33.90 1.78 17.69
N LEU A 634 -33.32 0.76 18.35
CA LEU A 634 -32.33 0.94 19.42
C LEU A 634 -31.05 1.62 18.94
N LEU A 635 -30.53 1.25 17.75
CA LEU A 635 -29.37 1.89 17.15
C LEU A 635 -29.65 3.37 16.84
N SER A 636 -30.84 3.71 16.35
CA SER A 636 -31.24 5.10 16.09
C SER A 636 -31.25 5.93 17.38
N VAL A 637 -31.79 5.38 18.47
CA VAL A 637 -31.78 6.03 19.79
C VAL A 637 -30.35 6.20 20.30
N ALA A 638 -29.55 5.14 20.28
CA ALA A 638 -28.16 5.16 20.73
C ALA A 638 -27.31 6.21 19.99
N LEU A 639 -27.48 6.32 18.66
CA LEU A 639 -26.79 7.33 17.86
C LEU A 639 -27.23 8.75 18.21
N LYS A 640 -28.52 8.98 18.45
CA LYS A 640 -29.05 10.30 18.86
C LYS A 640 -28.50 10.70 20.23
N GLU A 641 -28.59 9.82 21.22
CA GLU A 641 -28.08 10.08 22.57
C GLU A 641 -26.57 10.33 22.56
N LYS A 642 -25.80 9.54 21.81
CA LYS A 642 -24.37 9.72 21.66
C LYS A 642 -24.04 11.04 20.98
N THR A 643 -24.79 11.43 19.95
CA THR A 643 -24.65 12.72 19.25
C THR A 643 -24.86 13.87 20.22
N ILE A 644 -25.94 13.85 21.01
CA ILE A 644 -26.24 14.89 22.01
C ILE A 644 -25.12 14.96 23.06
N SER A 645 -24.70 13.81 23.61
CA SER A 645 -23.63 13.74 24.59
C SER A 645 -22.30 14.27 24.05
N GLN A 646 -21.97 13.96 22.80
CA GLN A 646 -20.73 14.43 22.17
C GLN A 646 -20.78 15.93 21.85
N ILE A 647 -21.93 16.44 21.40
CA ILE A 647 -22.16 17.88 21.22
C ILE A 647 -22.04 18.60 22.55
N ALA A 648 -22.49 18.06 23.68
CA ALA A 648 -22.36 18.74 24.96
C ALA A 648 -20.92 18.77 25.50
N ASN A 649 -20.15 17.69 25.27
CA ASN A 649 -18.84 17.48 25.90
C ASN A 649 -17.64 17.96 25.05
N GLN A 650 -17.80 18.17 23.75
CA GLN A 650 -16.69 18.61 22.88
C GLN A 650 -16.27 20.05 23.21
N LYS A 651 -14.99 20.39 23.15
CA LYS A 651 -14.54 21.79 23.34
C LYS A 651 -14.94 22.63 22.12
N LEU A 652 -15.33 23.89 22.37
CA LEU A 652 -15.59 24.85 21.31
C LEU A 652 -14.30 25.16 20.54
N ASP A 653 -14.42 25.25 19.22
CA ASP A 653 -13.33 25.66 18.34
C ASP A 653 -13.16 27.17 18.38
N THR A 654 -11.98 27.61 18.83
CA THR A 654 -11.63 29.03 18.92
C THR A 654 -11.61 29.69 17.55
N ALA A 655 -11.21 28.97 16.49
CA ALA A 655 -11.16 29.54 15.15
C ALA A 655 -12.56 29.86 14.62
N SER A 656 -13.52 28.96 14.84
CA SER A 656 -14.93 29.17 14.48
C SER A 656 -15.58 30.31 15.27
N LEU A 657 -15.26 30.45 16.57
CA LEU A 657 -15.73 31.56 17.39
C LEU A 657 -15.17 32.91 16.91
N GLU A 658 -13.88 32.98 16.59
CA GLU A 658 -13.26 34.19 16.05
C GLU A 658 -13.76 34.51 14.65
N ARG A 659 -13.96 33.51 13.79
CA ARG A 659 -14.59 33.68 12.47
C ARG A 659 -15.97 34.34 12.59
N PHE A 660 -16.81 33.87 13.51
CA PHE A 660 -18.10 34.50 13.76
C PHE A 660 -17.96 35.97 14.15
N LYS A 661 -17.08 36.28 15.12
CA LYS A 661 -16.83 37.67 15.54
C LYS A 661 -16.33 38.54 14.38
N CYS A 662 -15.39 38.04 13.58
CA CYS A 662 -14.84 38.73 12.42
C CYS A 662 -15.92 38.98 11.36
N GLU A 663 -16.64 37.95 10.90
CA GLU A 663 -17.70 38.08 9.89
C GLU A 663 -18.78 39.06 10.34
N VAL A 664 -19.24 38.96 11.60
CA VAL A 664 -20.23 39.91 12.16
C VAL A 664 -19.68 41.33 12.15
N THR A 665 -18.46 41.54 12.61
CA THR A 665 -17.83 42.87 12.71
C THR A 665 -17.59 43.50 11.33
N GLU A 666 -17.08 42.73 10.37
CA GLU A 666 -16.83 43.19 9.00
C GLU A 666 -18.14 43.55 8.29
N LYS A 667 -19.14 42.66 8.35
CA LYS A 667 -20.45 42.90 7.72
C LYS A 667 -21.19 44.04 8.41
N PHE A 668 -21.06 44.18 9.72
CA PHE A 668 -21.55 45.35 10.46
C PHE A 668 -20.87 46.64 9.98
N SER A 669 -19.53 46.67 9.91
CA SER A 669 -18.75 47.82 9.42
C SER A 669 -19.18 48.28 8.02
N SER A 670 -19.40 47.33 7.12
CA SER A 670 -19.87 47.61 5.77
C SER A 670 -21.31 48.13 5.73
N SER A 671 -22.17 47.63 6.64
CA SER A 671 -23.59 47.96 6.70
C SER A 671 -23.83 49.33 7.33
N VAL A 672 -23.05 49.68 8.37
CA VAL A 672 -23.09 50.98 9.05
C VAL A 672 -22.92 52.15 8.08
N LYS A 673 -22.09 52.00 7.03
CA LYS A 673 -21.89 53.03 6.00
C LYS A 673 -23.17 53.39 5.23
N ARG A 674 -24.16 52.50 5.19
CA ARG A 674 -25.45 52.69 4.50
C ARG A 674 -26.45 53.54 5.30
N PHE A 675 -26.18 53.75 6.58
CA PHE A 675 -27.07 54.44 7.51
C PHE A 675 -26.45 55.79 7.89
N ASP A 676 -27.09 56.89 7.45
CA ASP A 676 -26.55 58.24 7.61
C ASP A 676 -26.39 58.66 9.08
N LEU A 677 -27.20 58.08 9.96
CA LEU A 677 -27.17 58.35 11.40
C LEU A 677 -25.79 58.02 12.02
N PHE A 678 -25.13 56.94 11.59
CA PHE A 678 -23.78 56.59 12.09
C PHE A 678 -22.66 57.49 11.54
N LYS A 679 -22.93 58.41 10.61
CA LYS A 679 -21.96 59.42 10.20
C LYS A 679 -21.93 60.63 11.16
N ARG A 680 -22.88 60.72 12.10
CA ARG A 680 -23.06 61.83 13.05
C ARG A 680 -22.63 61.48 14.48
N LEU A 681 -21.61 60.62 14.62
CA LEU A 681 -21.06 60.13 15.89
C LEU A 681 -20.09 61.15 16.52
N THR A 682 -20.12 61.26 17.84
CA THR A 682 -19.18 62.01 18.70
C THR A 682 -18.69 61.13 19.83
N ILE A 683 -17.55 61.44 20.44
CA ILE A 683 -16.95 60.61 21.51
C ILE A 683 -17.49 61.09 22.87
N GLY A 684 -18.01 60.18 23.70
CA GLY A 684 -18.57 60.45 25.03
C GLY A 684 -18.56 59.20 25.92
N GLN A 685 -19.12 59.28 27.14
CA GLN A 685 -19.33 58.12 28.03
C GLN A 685 -20.79 57.67 27.94
N VAL A 686 -21.04 56.40 27.63
CA VAL A 686 -22.40 55.90 27.37
C VAL A 686 -22.58 54.43 27.74
N SER A 687 -23.82 54.03 28.03
CA SER A 687 -24.24 52.64 28.25
C SER A 687 -24.37 51.87 26.93
N PRO A 688 -24.01 50.58 26.88
CA PRO A 688 -24.11 49.79 25.65
C PRO A 688 -25.55 49.37 25.33
N ILE A 689 -25.85 49.34 24.02
CA ILE A 689 -26.97 48.58 23.45
C ILE A 689 -26.56 47.11 23.46
N VAL A 690 -27.39 46.25 24.03
CA VAL A 690 -27.12 44.82 24.11
C VAL A 690 -28.04 44.07 23.16
N SER A 691 -27.45 43.35 22.20
CA SER A 691 -28.15 42.37 21.36
C SER A 691 -27.69 40.97 21.73
N ASN A 692 -28.64 40.06 21.91
CA ASN A 692 -28.37 38.67 22.28
C ASN A 692 -28.70 37.75 21.12
N ILE A 693 -27.73 36.95 20.69
CA ILE A 693 -27.88 35.99 19.60
C ILE A 693 -27.59 34.60 20.17
N SER A 694 -28.56 33.69 20.09
CA SER A 694 -28.37 32.29 20.47
C SER A 694 -28.22 31.43 19.23
N LEU A 695 -27.13 30.67 19.15
CA LEU A 695 -26.83 29.79 18.03
C LEU A 695 -26.61 28.35 18.53
N PRO A 696 -26.97 27.33 17.71
CA PRO A 696 -26.65 25.93 18.04
C PRO A 696 -25.16 25.78 18.33
N ARG A 697 -24.82 25.08 19.43
CA ARG A 697 -23.42 24.85 19.83
C ARG A 697 -22.59 24.20 18.74
N GLU A 698 -23.22 23.35 17.93
CA GLU A 698 -22.63 22.68 16.79
C GLU A 698 -21.93 23.63 15.80
N ALA A 699 -22.42 24.86 15.63
CA ALA A 699 -21.84 25.85 14.72
C ALA A 699 -20.41 26.28 15.10
N PHE A 700 -19.97 25.91 16.31
CA PHE A 700 -18.68 26.27 16.89
C PHE A 700 -17.89 25.04 17.32
N LEU A 701 -18.20 23.87 16.79
CA LEU A 701 -17.44 22.64 17.02
C LEU A 701 -16.60 22.31 15.78
N SER A 702 -15.43 21.69 16.01
CA SER A 702 -14.58 21.18 14.93
C SER A 702 -15.10 19.85 14.39
N GLY A 703 -14.99 19.63 13.07
CA GLY A 703 -15.24 18.32 12.46
C GLY A 703 -16.71 17.90 12.40
N THR A 704 -17.61 18.85 12.16
CA THR A 704 -19.06 18.61 12.06
C THR A 704 -19.56 18.46 10.62
N ASP A 705 -18.70 18.70 9.62
CA ASP A 705 -19.01 18.77 8.17
C ASP A 705 -20.18 19.69 7.80
N THR A 706 -20.62 20.53 8.73
CA THR A 706 -21.72 21.47 8.59
C THR A 706 -21.19 22.89 8.50
N TYR A 707 -21.35 23.52 7.33
CA TYR A 707 -20.95 24.91 7.12
C TYR A 707 -22.06 25.87 7.54
N TYR A 708 -21.78 26.66 8.58
CA TYR A 708 -22.62 27.78 8.98
C TYR A 708 -22.16 29.06 8.28
N VAL A 709 -23.13 29.87 7.83
CA VAL A 709 -22.90 31.18 7.20
C VAL A 709 -23.44 32.25 8.15
N PHE A 710 -22.60 33.21 8.55
CA PHE A 710 -22.96 34.25 9.52
C PHE A 710 -23.17 35.64 8.91
N ASP A 711 -23.20 35.72 7.57
CA ASP A 711 -23.24 36.96 6.80
C ASP A 711 -24.42 37.90 7.13
N THR A 712 -25.55 37.37 7.62
CA THR A 712 -26.78 38.12 7.88
C THR A 712 -26.79 38.81 9.24
N TYR A 713 -25.97 38.38 10.19
CA TYR A 713 -26.00 38.89 11.57
C TYR A 713 -25.46 40.32 11.67
N GLY A 714 -24.38 40.65 10.95
CA GLY A 714 -23.83 42.01 10.93
C GLY A 714 -24.80 43.07 10.38
N PRO A 715 -25.45 42.87 9.22
CA PRO A 715 -26.46 43.79 8.69
C PRO A 715 -27.69 43.92 9.58
N ASN A 716 -28.18 42.80 10.15
CA ASN A 716 -29.32 42.81 11.08
C ASN A 716 -29.01 43.62 12.33
N LEU A 717 -27.81 43.44 12.91
CA LEU A 717 -27.34 44.21 14.05
C LEU A 717 -27.24 45.71 13.71
N ALA A 718 -26.71 46.07 12.53
CA ALA A 718 -26.64 47.47 12.11
C ALA A 718 -28.02 48.12 12.00
N GLN A 719 -29.01 47.37 11.49
CA GLN A 719 -30.40 47.82 11.43
C GLN A 719 -31.04 47.94 12.82
N GLU A 720 -30.83 46.97 13.70
CA GLU A 720 -31.33 46.98 15.08
C GLU A 720 -30.80 48.19 15.85
N VAL A 721 -29.48 48.40 15.81
CA VAL A 721 -28.82 49.56 16.42
C VAL A 721 -29.32 50.88 15.83
N HIS A 722 -29.45 50.96 14.50
CA HIS A 722 -29.97 52.16 13.84
C HIS A 722 -31.39 52.50 14.31
N SER A 723 -32.28 51.50 14.34
CA SER A 723 -33.65 51.68 14.79
C SER A 723 -33.70 52.08 16.26
N TRP A 724 -32.93 51.42 17.13
CA TRP A 724 -32.87 51.74 18.55
C TRP A 724 -32.39 53.18 18.79
N LEU A 725 -31.29 53.59 18.17
CA LEU A 725 -30.75 54.95 18.29
C LEU A 725 -31.77 55.99 17.85
N SER A 726 -32.48 55.70 16.76
CA SER A 726 -33.48 56.61 16.24
C SER A 726 -34.72 56.69 17.13
N VAL A 727 -35.13 55.60 17.80
CA VAL A 727 -36.14 55.62 18.87
C VAL A 727 -35.69 56.50 20.03
N GLN A 728 -34.44 56.36 20.47
CA GLN A 728 -33.90 57.17 21.58
C GLN A 728 -33.90 58.67 21.27
N ILE A 729 -33.55 59.06 20.03
CA ILE A 729 -33.64 60.46 19.58
C ILE A 729 -35.10 60.95 19.63
N LEU A 730 -36.06 60.11 19.21
CA LEU A 730 -37.46 60.49 19.25
C LEU A 730 -38.00 60.63 20.69
N LEU A 731 -37.61 59.74 21.61
CA LEU A 731 -38.17 59.72 22.95
C LEU A 731 -37.50 60.67 23.94
N HIS A 732 -36.21 60.98 23.77
CA HIS A 732 -35.43 61.68 24.79
C HIS A 732 -34.89 63.04 24.36
N ASN A 733 -34.99 63.41 23.08
CA ASN A 733 -34.54 64.72 22.64
C ASN A 733 -35.64 65.78 22.86
N HIS A 734 -35.31 66.84 23.60
CA HIS A 734 -36.19 67.98 23.89
C HIS A 734 -36.81 68.65 22.64
N ARG A 735 -36.18 68.53 21.46
CA ARG A 735 -36.75 69.05 20.20
C ARG A 735 -37.90 68.20 19.67
N THR A 736 -37.97 66.93 20.06
CA THR A 736 -39.04 66.02 19.65
C THR A 736 -40.32 66.22 20.47
N GLU A 737 -40.22 66.60 21.74
CA GLU A 737 -41.39 66.93 22.58
C GLU A 737 -42.20 68.09 21.97
N ASN A 738 -41.51 69.12 21.49
CA ASN A 738 -42.15 70.26 20.81
C ASN A 738 -42.73 69.92 19.42
N SER A 739 -42.34 68.77 18.85
CA SER A 739 -42.71 68.39 17.49
C SER A 739 -43.99 67.54 17.42
N GLU A 740 -44.49 67.03 18.55
CA GLU A 740 -45.74 66.26 18.61
C GLU A 740 -46.96 67.06 18.15
N ILE A 741 -46.98 68.37 18.41
CA ILE A 741 -48.08 69.27 18.04
C ILE A 741 -47.83 70.05 16.74
N THR A 742 -46.61 70.06 16.20
CA THR A 742 -46.26 70.84 15.00
C THR A 742 -46.13 69.97 13.74
N LEU A 743 -45.80 70.61 12.60
CA LEU A 743 -45.55 69.96 11.29
C LEU A 743 -44.10 70.26 10.82
N PRO A 744 -43.44 69.33 10.12
CA PRO A 744 -42.02 69.44 9.77
C PRO A 744 -41.74 70.59 8.78
N THR A 745 -40.62 71.27 9.03
CA THR A 745 -40.10 72.33 8.14
C THR A 745 -39.10 71.76 7.13
N ARG A 746 -38.89 72.46 6.01
CA ARG A 746 -37.99 72.03 4.92
C ARG A 746 -36.49 72.26 5.20
N LYS A 747 -36.13 72.81 6.35
CA LYS A 747 -34.75 73.28 6.63
C LYS A 747 -33.85 72.21 7.26
N ALA A 748 -34.00 70.96 6.86
CA ALA A 748 -33.25 69.82 7.41
C ALA A 748 -32.70 68.94 6.27
N GLU A 749 -31.64 68.20 6.54
CA GLU A 749 -31.08 67.26 5.55
C GLU A 749 -31.97 66.02 5.41
N TRP A 750 -32.48 65.52 6.55
CA TRP A 750 -33.35 64.36 6.63
C TRP A 750 -34.12 64.36 7.96
N MET A 751 -35.07 63.46 8.11
CA MET A 751 -35.95 63.39 9.29
C MET A 751 -36.08 61.97 9.84
N ILE A 752 -36.21 61.87 11.16
CA ILE A 752 -36.68 60.67 11.84
C ILE A 752 -38.12 60.94 12.27
N CYS A 753 -39.06 60.06 11.97
CA CYS A 753 -40.44 60.24 12.44
C CYS A 753 -41.06 58.93 12.90
N SER A 754 -41.90 59.01 13.93
CA SER A 754 -42.71 57.86 14.31
C SER A 754 -43.78 57.55 13.25
N SER A 755 -44.25 56.31 13.20
CA SER A 755 -45.38 55.91 12.36
C SER A 755 -46.65 56.74 12.66
N HIS A 756 -46.84 57.19 13.90
CA HIS A 756 -47.94 58.08 14.27
C HIS A 756 -47.78 59.50 13.73
N ALA A 757 -46.57 60.07 13.81
CA ALA A 757 -46.24 61.35 13.16
C ALA A 757 -46.44 61.26 11.64
N LEU A 758 -46.04 60.16 11.01
CA LEU A 758 -46.23 59.97 9.57
C LEU A 758 -47.71 59.91 9.17
N LYS A 759 -48.56 59.23 9.94
CA LYS A 759 -50.03 59.24 9.75
C LYS A 759 -50.58 60.67 9.86
N LYS A 760 -50.11 61.45 10.84
CA LYS A 760 -50.47 62.86 11.00
C LYS A 760 -50.04 63.70 9.79
N PHE A 761 -48.84 63.49 9.25
CA PHE A 761 -48.37 64.19 8.04
C PHE A 761 -49.21 63.84 6.82
N ARG A 762 -49.54 62.56 6.62
CA ARG A 762 -50.43 62.13 5.53
C ARG A 762 -51.81 62.76 5.63
N ALA A 763 -52.37 62.86 6.84
CA ALA A 763 -53.65 63.55 7.08
C ALA A 763 -53.57 65.06 6.79
N ALA A 764 -52.40 65.68 6.97
CA ALA A 764 -52.14 67.08 6.63
C ALA A 764 -51.75 67.31 5.15
N GLY A 765 -51.85 66.30 4.29
CA GLY A 765 -51.62 66.41 2.84
C GLY A 765 -50.20 66.10 2.35
N PHE A 766 -49.32 65.59 3.22
CA PHE A 766 -47.99 65.13 2.81
C PHE A 766 -48.09 63.80 2.07
N THR A 767 -47.26 63.62 1.05
CA THR A 767 -47.17 62.37 0.28
C THR A 767 -45.83 61.69 0.53
N THR A 768 -45.78 60.37 0.39
CA THR A 768 -44.53 59.59 0.59
C THR A 768 -44.25 58.75 -0.64
N SER A 769 -43.02 58.83 -1.16
CA SER A 769 -42.52 57.98 -2.25
C SER A 769 -41.19 57.36 -1.84
N GLY A 770 -41.17 56.04 -1.63
CA GLY A 770 -40.02 55.35 -1.06
C GLY A 770 -39.63 55.92 0.31
N ARG A 771 -38.36 56.32 0.47
CA ARG A 771 -37.82 56.94 1.71
C ARG A 771 -37.94 58.47 1.71
N ASN A 772 -38.76 59.06 0.84
CA ASN A 772 -38.89 60.50 0.71
C ASN A 772 -40.30 60.96 1.07
N ILE A 773 -40.38 62.04 1.85
CA ILE A 773 -41.62 62.75 2.14
C ILE A 773 -41.66 64.04 1.31
N THR A 774 -42.79 64.27 0.64
CA THR A 774 -43.05 65.42 -0.22
C THR A 774 -44.11 66.31 0.42
N TRP A 775 -43.85 67.62 0.45
CA TRP A 775 -44.76 68.58 1.07
C TRP A 775 -46.05 68.75 0.23
N PRO A 776 -47.17 69.18 0.86
CA PRO A 776 -48.48 69.29 0.19
C PRO A 776 -48.51 70.26 -1.00
N ASP A 777 -47.61 71.25 -1.03
CA ASP A 777 -47.49 72.22 -2.13
C ASP A 777 -46.66 71.70 -3.32
N GLY A 778 -46.17 70.45 -3.25
CA GLY A 778 -45.31 69.82 -4.26
C GLY A 778 -43.90 70.40 -4.36
N LYS A 779 -43.55 71.42 -3.54
CA LYS A 779 -42.27 72.13 -3.61
C LYS A 779 -41.34 71.65 -2.49
N GLY A 780 -40.70 70.51 -2.70
CA GLY A 780 -39.64 70.00 -1.83
C GLY A 780 -39.88 68.57 -1.38
N SER A 781 -38.79 67.81 -1.31
CA SER A 781 -38.75 66.43 -0.85
C SER A 781 -37.61 66.27 0.14
N MET A 782 -37.82 65.50 1.20
CA MET A 782 -36.79 65.21 2.21
C MET A 782 -36.75 63.72 2.49
N ASN A 783 -35.55 63.18 2.68
CA ASN A 783 -35.39 61.80 3.10
C ASN A 783 -35.89 61.66 4.54
N PHE A 784 -36.64 60.60 4.82
CA PHE A 784 -37.10 60.30 6.17
C PHE A 784 -36.91 58.82 6.52
N PHE A 785 -36.75 58.58 7.81
CA PHE A 785 -36.74 57.24 8.40
C PHE A 785 -37.97 57.09 9.28
N GLU A 786 -38.85 56.16 8.89
CA GLU A 786 -40.01 55.78 9.69
C GLU A 786 -39.59 54.77 10.76
N ILE A 787 -40.09 54.99 11.98
CA ILE A 787 -39.90 54.08 13.10
C ILE A 787 -41.25 53.80 13.74
N ASN A 788 -41.51 52.52 13.95
CA ASN A 788 -42.68 52.10 14.66
C ASN A 788 -42.44 52.23 16.17
N CYS A 789 -42.85 53.34 16.75
CA CYS A 789 -42.84 53.59 18.19
C CYS A 789 -44.11 54.35 18.61
N ASP A 790 -44.48 54.25 19.89
CA ASP A 790 -45.73 54.81 20.42
C ASP A 790 -45.75 56.36 20.50
N GLY A 791 -44.61 57.02 20.25
CA GLY A 791 -44.50 58.49 20.28
C GLY A 791 -45.19 59.17 19.10
N TYR A 792 -45.58 60.45 19.24
CA TYR A 792 -46.23 61.23 18.17
C TYR A 792 -45.31 62.24 17.48
N GLY A 793 -44.06 62.33 17.93
CA GLY A 793 -43.09 63.32 17.47
C GLY A 793 -42.24 62.90 16.26
N TYR A 794 -41.53 63.89 15.72
CA TYR A 794 -40.51 63.76 14.68
C TYR A 794 -39.27 64.59 15.02
N TYR A 795 -38.11 64.18 14.52
CA TYR A 795 -36.86 64.89 14.68
C TYR A 795 -36.29 65.32 13.33
N LEU A 796 -36.02 66.61 13.18
CA LEU A 796 -35.39 67.18 11.97
C LEU A 796 -33.88 67.24 12.16
N VAL A 797 -33.14 66.51 11.33
CA VAL A 797 -31.68 66.47 11.40
C VAL A 797 -31.07 67.61 10.60
N LEU A 798 -30.39 68.52 11.31
CA LEU A 798 -29.77 69.70 10.70
C LEU A 798 -28.38 69.37 10.14
N SER A 799 -27.94 70.17 9.17
CA SER A 799 -26.62 69.99 8.56
C SER A 799 -25.49 70.22 9.58
N GLY A 800 -24.54 69.29 9.63
CA GLY A 800 -23.40 69.35 10.56
C GLY A 800 -23.72 68.94 12.00
N GLU A 801 -24.96 68.59 12.31
CA GLU A 801 -25.38 68.22 13.66
C GLU A 801 -24.80 66.88 14.10
N SER A 802 -24.24 66.84 15.32
CA SER A 802 -23.80 65.60 15.96
C SER A 802 -24.90 65.06 16.88
N LEU A 803 -25.40 63.87 16.58
CA LEU A 803 -26.62 63.30 17.19
C LEU A 803 -26.34 62.18 18.19
N ILE A 804 -25.22 61.47 18.01
CA ILE A 804 -24.92 60.26 18.77
C ILE A 804 -23.58 60.43 19.45
N THR A 805 -23.50 59.95 20.69
CA THR A 805 -22.28 59.83 21.47
C THR A 805 -21.85 58.36 21.54
N VAL A 806 -20.55 58.10 21.53
CA VAL A 806 -19.94 56.76 21.46
C VAL A 806 -18.83 56.66 22.49
N SER A 807 -18.75 55.53 23.20
CA SER A 807 -17.67 55.26 24.15
C SER A 807 -17.06 53.89 23.90
N TYR A 808 -15.76 53.78 23.64
CA TYR A 808 -15.10 52.47 23.68
C TYR A 808 -13.68 52.64 24.19
N ALA A 809 -13.35 51.91 25.26
CA ALA A 809 -12.12 52.13 26.02
C ALA A 809 -10.84 51.66 25.28
N HIS A 810 -10.96 51.03 24.11
CA HIS A 810 -9.82 50.49 23.35
C HIS A 810 -9.81 50.89 21.87
N ARG A 811 -8.64 51.41 21.45
CA ARG A 811 -8.15 51.64 20.07
C ARG A 811 -8.93 52.64 19.19
N LYS A 812 -8.18 53.63 18.66
CA LYS A 812 -8.66 54.69 17.75
C LYS A 812 -9.26 54.21 16.40
N ASN A 813 -9.18 52.92 16.08
CA ASN A 813 -9.50 52.37 14.75
C ASN A 813 -10.45 51.15 14.79
N GLU A 814 -11.03 50.82 15.94
CA GLU A 814 -11.97 49.69 16.07
C GLU A 814 -13.41 50.19 16.23
N LEU A 815 -14.38 49.38 15.81
CA LEU A 815 -15.80 49.67 16.03
C LEU A 815 -16.10 49.64 17.54
N PRO A 816 -17.04 50.46 18.05
CA PRO A 816 -17.39 50.51 19.47
C PRO A 816 -18.30 49.33 19.85
N MET A 817 -17.81 48.11 19.61
CA MET A 817 -18.54 46.87 19.76
C MET A 817 -17.69 45.86 20.52
N ASN A 818 -18.29 45.22 21.50
CA ASN A 818 -17.71 44.05 22.18
C ASN A 818 -18.61 42.84 21.94
N ILE A 819 -18.03 41.71 21.56
CA ILE A 819 -18.74 40.44 21.41
C ILE A 819 -18.20 39.47 22.45
N SER A 820 -19.04 39.15 23.44
CA SER A 820 -18.78 38.10 24.42
C SER A 820 -19.70 36.92 24.18
N PHE A 821 -19.33 35.74 24.68
CA PHE A 821 -20.16 34.54 24.53
C PHE A 821 -20.25 33.75 25.83
N THR A 822 -21.34 32.99 25.95
CA THR A 822 -21.60 32.04 27.03
C THR A 822 -22.01 30.71 26.41
N ASP A 823 -21.45 29.60 26.92
CA ASP A 823 -21.77 28.24 26.47
C ASP A 823 -22.68 27.59 27.51
N ASN A 824 -23.88 27.21 27.08
CA ASN A 824 -24.88 26.56 27.92
C ASN A 824 -24.96 25.04 27.65
N GLY A 825 -24.00 24.46 26.92
CA GLY A 825 -23.93 23.03 26.61
C GLY A 825 -24.76 22.60 25.38
N GLU A 826 -25.83 23.33 25.06
CA GLU A 826 -26.67 23.10 23.85
C GLU A 826 -26.57 24.25 22.84
N HIS A 827 -26.43 25.47 23.34
CA HIS A 827 -26.35 26.70 22.55
C HIS A 827 -25.20 27.57 23.02
N VAL A 828 -24.58 28.30 22.07
CA VAL A 828 -23.66 29.40 22.37
C VAL A 828 -24.44 30.69 22.24
N SER A 829 -24.58 31.41 23.35
CA SER A 829 -25.25 32.70 23.41
C SER A 829 -24.20 33.81 23.32
N PHE A 830 -24.26 34.60 22.25
CA PHE A 830 -23.44 35.78 22.04
C PHE A 830 -24.16 37.00 22.58
N LYS A 831 -23.45 37.74 23.44
CA LYS A 831 -23.85 39.07 23.90
C LYS A 831 -23.00 40.08 23.12
N ILE A 832 -23.67 40.79 22.23
CA ILE A 832 -23.07 41.87 21.44
C ILE A 832 -23.42 43.19 22.12
N GLU A 833 -22.41 43.88 22.60
CA GLU A 833 -22.53 45.17 23.27
C GLU A 833 -22.03 46.26 22.31
N TYR A 834 -22.94 47.11 21.84
CA TYR A 834 -22.61 48.25 20.99
C TYR A 834 -22.70 49.53 21.81
N TYR A 835 -21.56 50.20 22.00
CA TYR A 835 -21.42 51.28 22.97
C TYR A 835 -21.72 52.65 22.35
N VAL A 836 -23.00 53.00 22.29
CA VAL A 836 -23.50 54.25 21.72
C VAL A 836 -24.76 54.72 22.47
N GLY A 837 -25.00 56.02 22.46
CA GLY A 837 -26.29 56.56 22.89
C GLY A 837 -26.62 57.89 22.24
N ALA A 838 -27.92 58.16 22.17
CA ALA A 838 -28.44 59.41 21.65
C ALA A 838 -28.08 60.58 22.60
N ARG A 839 -27.75 61.73 22.02
CA ARG A 839 -27.56 62.96 22.79
C ARG A 839 -28.90 63.39 23.39
N GLN A 840 -28.97 63.43 24.71
CA GLN A 840 -30.11 63.98 25.47
C GLN A 840 -30.23 65.48 25.25
#